data_AF-A0A839UPG9-F1
#
_entry.id   AF-A0A839UPG9-F1
#
_cell.length_a   1.000
_cell.length_b   1.000
_cell.length_c   1.000
_cell.angle_alpha   90.00
_cell.angle_beta   90.00
_cell.angle_gamma   90.00
#
_symmetry.space_group_name_H-M   'P 1'
#
loop_
_entity.id
_entity.type
_entity.pdbx_description
1 polymer ?
#
loop_
_entity_poly.entity_id
_entity_poly.type
_entity_poly.pdbx_seq_one_letter_code
_entity_poly.pdbx_strand_id
1 'polypeptide(L)'
;MNNLLRAPSVALITLCTLLLMHLPAHAGSWQSNVAVGGFNRVHIYTPNSLSPIGSGKSLLIVLHGCTQSIDAYKTANLELAAEQYGMVVAVPDAMNKSGYSCWHYWDSTKSRNHKDYKNLISLATSLSSDSSRNIDADQVYIAGLSSGAAFANTTACLAPDVFAGMGISAGPSIGTSSSGAIGTCESANVTSRCNSYAGSFATHFATQIASIAHGDKDTTVDTCYNQQNANGMAGVYGVALQSGSQTLSEGNKTAQQFLWEDGRVSMLWLNNLDHSWSGGTGASGSYISSASINYASYLGEFFKNNNQRVSRNTAPTLSNVTAFANGNSLQVSGRATDLEGSVASVTVAIDDFDSSTPLITLSISTDGADNFSVSANNLADDLYQITVTATDNEGAVTSPATVLTQRVGPEPPATAPVIQSVNATLNGQCATVTGTVYDDNNNLSSVSVSFSNGTQMATLTGNQFSAEQCNLPGGQNTATVTATDSTSLSSQSSVSFTVDAGSTGNYNHHINAGHITWGDGYSACYLAFGTSAFTMREYSAGNNQCEWIADGEPSCNGPTQACSGASIEDADGDGIADSADNCPNAANTDQADNDGDGIGNACDSTPDGDPTPDADGDGVADAVDNCPATPNADQADNDGDGIGNVCDSTPDGEYQCTQTTASNYSHVQAGRATTSGGYAYAKGSGGYMGLYNTYYSSTLAQTAPNYFIIGNCP
;
A
#
# COMPACT_ATOMS: atom_id res chain seq x y z
N MET A 1 53.58 -69.55 2.80
CA MET A 1 53.96 -69.30 1.40
C MET A 1 52.75 -69.57 0.51
N ASN A 2 52.31 -68.52 -0.18
CA ASN A 2 51.40 -68.43 -1.34
C ASN A 2 50.00 -69.07 -1.23
N ASN A 3 48.94 -68.28 -0.99
CA ASN A 3 48.18 -67.44 -1.95
C ASN A 3 47.55 -68.24 -3.10
N LEU A 4 46.22 -68.32 -3.16
CA LEU A 4 45.38 -67.52 -4.09
C LEU A 4 43.89 -67.91 -3.98
N LEU A 5 43.12 -66.98 -3.40
CA LEU A 5 41.79 -66.49 -3.79
C LEU A 5 40.72 -67.51 -4.23
N ARG A 6 39.83 -67.87 -3.27
CA ARG A 6 38.45 -68.31 -3.54
C ARG A 6 37.50 -67.12 -3.41
N ALA A 7 36.68 -66.90 -4.43
CA ALA A 7 35.56 -65.97 -4.42
C ALA A 7 34.51 -66.35 -3.35
N PRO A 8 33.88 -65.39 -2.66
CA PRO A 8 32.61 -65.61 -2.01
C PRO A 8 31.46 -65.05 -2.83
N SER A 9 30.39 -65.83 -2.88
CA SER A 9 29.10 -65.54 -3.47
C SER A 9 28.57 -64.17 -3.06
N VAL A 10 28.24 -63.33 -4.04
CA VAL A 10 27.51 -62.08 -3.84
C VAL A 10 26.09 -62.44 -3.39
N ALA A 11 25.79 -62.13 -2.12
CA ALA A 11 24.44 -62.09 -1.62
C ALA A 11 23.68 -60.98 -2.35
N LEU A 12 22.59 -61.35 -3.00
CA LEU A 12 21.65 -60.45 -3.65
C LEU A 12 20.97 -59.61 -2.56
N ILE A 13 21.55 -58.46 -2.23
CA ILE A 13 20.88 -57.44 -1.43
C ILE A 13 19.88 -56.78 -2.37
N THR A 14 18.62 -57.20 -2.28
CA THR A 14 17.47 -56.51 -2.86
C THR A 14 17.41 -55.13 -2.23
N LEU A 15 18.03 -54.13 -2.87
CA LEU A 15 17.88 -52.74 -2.52
C LEU A 15 16.44 -52.37 -2.89
N CYS A 16 15.53 -52.55 -1.94
CA CYS A 16 14.18 -52.02 -1.98
C CYS A 16 14.33 -50.50 -2.02
N THR A 17 14.40 -49.95 -3.23
CA THR A 17 14.24 -48.52 -3.47
C THR A 17 12.84 -48.19 -2.99
N LEU A 18 12.75 -47.62 -1.79
CA LEU A 18 11.55 -46.91 -1.38
C LEU A 18 11.34 -45.81 -2.43
N LEU A 19 10.48 -46.11 -3.39
CA LEU A 19 9.83 -45.13 -4.22
C LEU A 19 9.05 -44.26 -3.22
N LEU A 20 9.65 -43.14 -2.80
CA LEU A 20 8.93 -42.05 -2.17
C LEU A 20 7.92 -41.57 -3.23
N MET A 21 6.75 -42.20 -3.24
CA MET A 21 5.56 -41.63 -3.85
C MET A 21 5.39 -40.26 -3.20
N HIS A 22 5.79 -39.21 -3.93
CA HIS A 22 5.34 -37.86 -3.64
C HIS A 22 3.83 -37.87 -3.84
N LEU A 23 3.10 -38.13 -2.75
CA LEU A 23 1.73 -37.68 -2.65
C LEU A 23 1.76 -36.16 -2.87
N PRO A 24 0.98 -35.58 -3.79
CA PRO A 24 0.86 -34.13 -3.82
C PRO A 24 0.08 -33.75 -2.56
N ALA A 25 0.81 -33.46 -1.48
CA ALA A 25 0.29 -32.62 -0.43
C ALA A 25 -0.01 -31.28 -1.11
N HIS A 26 -1.25 -30.79 -0.96
CA HIS A 26 -1.76 -29.53 -1.50
C HIS A 26 -2.42 -29.59 -2.90
N ALA A 27 -3.48 -30.40 -3.06
CA ALA A 27 -4.45 -30.16 -4.14
C ALA A 27 -5.59 -29.29 -3.60
N GLY A 28 -5.82 -28.15 -4.25
CA GLY A 28 -6.96 -27.28 -4.06
C GLY A 28 -8.26 -27.94 -4.53
N SER A 29 -9.34 -27.16 -4.60
CA SER A 29 -10.67 -27.73 -4.88
C SER A 29 -11.50 -26.93 -5.88
N TRP A 30 -12.28 -27.67 -6.67
CA TRP A 30 -13.30 -27.10 -7.55
C TRP A 30 -14.59 -26.81 -6.80
N GLN A 31 -15.09 -25.59 -6.94
CA GLN A 31 -16.45 -25.18 -6.65
C GLN A 31 -17.20 -25.07 -7.98
N SER A 32 -18.31 -25.80 -8.11
CA SER A 32 -19.06 -25.84 -9.36
C SER A 32 -20.33 -25.00 -9.33
N ASN A 33 -20.63 -24.29 -10.43
CA ASN A 33 -21.88 -23.54 -10.64
C ASN A 33 -22.10 -22.44 -9.58
N VAL A 34 -21.03 -21.75 -9.20
CA VAL A 34 -21.10 -20.60 -8.28
C VAL A 34 -21.74 -19.43 -9.02
N ALA A 35 -22.72 -18.77 -8.42
CA ALA A 35 -23.28 -17.52 -8.93
C ALA A 35 -22.51 -16.35 -8.34
N VAL A 36 -21.79 -15.60 -9.17
CA VAL A 36 -20.89 -14.51 -8.75
C VAL A 36 -20.58 -13.58 -9.93
N GLY A 37 -20.32 -12.30 -9.68
CA GLY A 37 -19.90 -11.35 -10.72
C GLY A 37 -20.94 -11.12 -11.81
N GLY A 38 -22.23 -11.32 -11.53
CA GLY A 38 -23.30 -11.23 -12.55
C GLY A 38 -23.45 -12.47 -13.43
N PHE A 39 -22.67 -13.54 -13.19
CA PHE A 39 -22.86 -14.84 -13.82
C PHE A 39 -23.67 -15.78 -12.93
N ASN A 40 -24.54 -16.57 -13.54
CA ASN A 40 -25.32 -17.60 -12.83
C ASN A 40 -24.52 -18.89 -12.60
N ARG A 41 -23.49 -19.14 -13.41
CA ARG A 41 -22.68 -20.37 -13.35
C ARG A 41 -21.21 -20.06 -13.62
N VAL A 42 -20.39 -20.22 -12.59
CA VAL A 42 -18.93 -20.17 -12.67
C VAL A 42 -18.36 -21.43 -12.03
N HIS A 43 -17.43 -22.11 -12.71
CA HIS A 43 -16.56 -23.09 -12.05
C HIS A 43 -15.33 -22.38 -11.52
N ILE A 44 -15.03 -22.56 -10.25
CA ILE A 44 -13.88 -21.91 -9.61
C ILE A 44 -12.99 -22.96 -8.98
N TYR A 45 -11.72 -23.00 -9.37
CA TYR A 45 -10.70 -23.77 -8.68
C TYR A 45 -9.89 -22.84 -7.79
N THR A 46 -9.84 -23.13 -6.49
CA THR A 46 -8.99 -22.40 -5.55
C THR A 46 -7.79 -23.28 -5.21
N PRO A 47 -6.56 -22.89 -5.58
CA PRO A 47 -5.37 -23.65 -5.23
C PRO A 47 -5.00 -23.45 -3.77
N ASN A 48 -4.22 -24.37 -3.22
CA ASN A 48 -3.68 -24.20 -1.87
C ASN A 48 -2.44 -23.31 -1.86
N SER A 49 -1.64 -23.35 -2.92
CA SER A 49 -0.43 -22.52 -3.07
C SER A 49 -0.73 -21.02 -3.21
N LEU A 50 0.24 -20.19 -2.83
CA LEU A 50 0.25 -18.74 -3.10
C LEU A 50 0.97 -18.45 -4.41
N SER A 51 0.71 -17.29 -5.00
CA SER A 51 1.46 -16.81 -6.14
C SER A 51 2.94 -16.66 -5.73
N PRO A 52 3.89 -17.03 -6.61
CA PRO A 52 5.31 -16.86 -6.34
C PRO A 52 5.78 -15.39 -6.37
N ILE A 53 4.90 -14.45 -6.70
CA ILE A 53 5.14 -13.00 -6.64
C ILE A 53 3.95 -12.32 -5.93
N GLY A 54 4.17 -11.13 -5.38
CA GLY A 54 3.11 -10.31 -4.76
C GLY A 54 2.59 -10.88 -3.44
N SER A 55 1.47 -10.35 -2.95
CA SER A 55 0.93 -10.68 -1.62
C SER A 55 -0.39 -11.44 -1.74
N GLY A 56 -0.34 -12.69 -2.21
CA GLY A 56 -1.54 -13.53 -2.27
C GLY A 56 -1.54 -14.54 -3.42
N LYS A 57 -2.72 -14.85 -3.92
CA LYS A 57 -2.97 -15.70 -5.09
C LYS A 57 -3.18 -14.82 -6.32
N SER A 58 -2.85 -15.34 -7.50
CA SER A 58 -3.25 -14.72 -8.76
C SER A 58 -4.66 -15.19 -9.16
N LEU A 59 -5.32 -14.49 -10.10
CA LEU A 59 -6.61 -14.88 -10.67
C LEU A 59 -6.49 -15.03 -12.18
N LEU A 60 -6.97 -16.15 -12.74
CA LEU A 60 -7.14 -16.35 -14.17
C LEU A 60 -8.61 -16.68 -14.50
N ILE A 61 -9.26 -15.78 -15.22
CA ILE A 61 -10.59 -16.02 -15.77
C ILE A 61 -10.44 -16.65 -17.16
N VAL A 62 -11.01 -17.84 -17.40
CA VAL A 62 -10.88 -18.57 -18.67
C VAL A 62 -12.23 -18.66 -19.38
N LEU A 63 -12.32 -18.09 -20.59
CA LEU A 63 -13.55 -18.02 -21.37
C LEU A 63 -13.64 -19.14 -22.41
N HIS A 64 -14.77 -19.85 -22.40
CA HIS A 64 -15.04 -20.95 -23.32
C HIS A 64 -15.24 -20.51 -24.77
N GLY A 65 -14.99 -21.42 -25.72
CA GLY A 65 -15.32 -21.25 -27.14
C GLY A 65 -16.81 -21.43 -27.45
N CYS A 66 -17.20 -21.20 -28.71
CA CYS A 66 -18.57 -21.50 -29.17
C CYS A 66 -18.90 -22.97 -28.93
N THR A 67 -20.13 -23.30 -28.56
CA THR A 67 -20.66 -24.65 -28.24
C THR A 67 -20.01 -25.38 -27.06
N GLN A 68 -18.87 -24.89 -26.57
CA GLN A 68 -18.12 -25.52 -25.50
C GLN A 68 -18.83 -25.33 -24.15
N SER A 69 -18.99 -26.41 -23.40
CA SER A 69 -19.45 -26.35 -22.01
C SER A 69 -18.30 -25.94 -21.09
N ILE A 70 -18.59 -25.12 -20.08
CA ILE A 70 -17.62 -24.82 -19.01
C ILE A 70 -17.15 -26.08 -18.26
N ASP A 71 -17.96 -27.16 -18.25
CA ASP A 71 -17.55 -28.44 -17.66
C ASP A 71 -16.37 -29.09 -18.41
N ALA A 72 -16.19 -28.80 -19.71
CA ALA A 72 -15.07 -29.33 -20.48
C ALA A 72 -13.72 -28.81 -19.96
N TYR A 73 -13.69 -27.63 -19.33
CA TYR A 73 -12.45 -27.08 -18.78
C TYR A 73 -11.96 -27.79 -17.52
N LYS A 74 -12.78 -28.67 -16.90
CA LYS A 74 -12.32 -29.54 -15.81
C LYS A 74 -11.32 -30.61 -16.28
N THR A 75 -11.24 -30.86 -17.58
CA THR A 75 -10.25 -31.75 -18.20
C THR A 75 -9.18 -30.99 -18.96
N ALA A 76 -9.10 -29.67 -18.81
CA ALA A 76 -8.10 -28.84 -19.47
C ALA A 76 -6.79 -28.71 -18.67
N ASN A 77 -6.67 -29.46 -17.56
CA ASN A 77 -5.55 -29.44 -16.62
C ASN A 77 -5.20 -28.02 -16.14
N LEU A 78 -6.22 -27.20 -15.87
CA LEU A 78 -6.02 -25.86 -15.33
C LEU A 78 -5.51 -25.93 -13.89
N GLU A 79 -5.85 -26.99 -13.16
CA GLU A 79 -5.41 -27.25 -11.79
C GLU A 79 -3.88 -27.36 -11.65
N LEU A 80 -3.18 -27.83 -12.69
CA LEU A 80 -1.72 -27.90 -12.68
C LEU A 80 -1.11 -26.49 -12.64
N ALA A 81 -1.62 -25.58 -13.48
CA ALA A 81 -1.21 -24.18 -13.48
C ALA A 81 -1.64 -23.48 -12.18
N ALA A 82 -2.85 -23.79 -11.70
CA ALA A 82 -3.38 -23.25 -10.47
C ALA A 82 -2.47 -23.54 -9.27
N GLU A 83 -2.07 -24.80 -9.08
CA GLU A 83 -1.20 -25.16 -7.96
C GLU A 83 0.25 -24.69 -8.17
N GLN A 84 0.75 -24.71 -9.40
CA GLN A 84 2.14 -24.30 -9.65
C GLN A 84 2.36 -22.80 -9.46
N TYR A 85 1.36 -21.96 -9.73
CA TYR A 85 1.48 -20.49 -9.72
C TYR A 85 0.52 -19.80 -8.75
N GLY A 86 -0.06 -20.56 -7.81
CA GLY A 86 -1.04 -20.03 -6.85
C GLY A 86 -2.17 -19.26 -7.52
N MET A 87 -2.68 -19.79 -8.61
CA MET A 87 -3.63 -19.12 -9.49
C MET A 87 -5.05 -19.65 -9.27
N VAL A 88 -5.93 -18.82 -8.70
CA VAL A 88 -7.37 -19.08 -8.68
C VAL A 88 -7.86 -19.06 -10.12
N VAL A 89 -8.55 -20.13 -10.54
CA VAL A 89 -9.07 -20.24 -11.91
C VAL A 89 -10.58 -20.12 -11.88
N ALA A 90 -11.14 -19.19 -12.66
CA ALA A 90 -12.58 -19.01 -12.81
C ALA A 90 -13.02 -19.24 -14.26
N VAL A 91 -13.99 -20.13 -14.48
CA VAL A 91 -14.52 -20.48 -15.80
C VAL A 91 -16.02 -20.13 -15.84
N PRO A 92 -16.39 -18.91 -16.25
CA PRO A 92 -17.78 -18.47 -16.31
C PRO A 92 -18.50 -18.98 -17.56
N ASP A 93 -19.79 -19.32 -17.43
CA ASP A 93 -20.68 -19.59 -18.55
C ASP A 93 -21.29 -18.27 -19.06
N ALA A 94 -21.15 -17.96 -20.35
CA ALA A 94 -21.64 -16.70 -20.91
C ALA A 94 -23.14 -16.48 -20.65
N MET A 95 -23.54 -15.28 -20.20
CA MET A 95 -24.96 -14.97 -19.95
C MET A 95 -25.66 -14.48 -21.22
N ASN A 96 -24.93 -13.80 -22.10
CA ASN A 96 -25.46 -13.16 -23.30
C ASN A 96 -24.94 -13.86 -24.57
N LYS A 97 -25.19 -15.16 -24.66
CA LYS A 97 -24.78 -16.04 -25.76
C LYS A 97 -25.33 -15.58 -27.11
N SER A 98 -24.52 -15.69 -28.17
CA SER A 98 -24.90 -15.38 -29.55
C SER A 98 -24.52 -16.54 -30.49
N GLY A 99 -25.28 -16.74 -31.56
CA GLY A 99 -25.06 -17.85 -32.50
C GLY A 99 -24.95 -19.21 -31.79
N TYR A 100 -23.89 -19.96 -32.06
CA TYR A 100 -23.60 -21.28 -31.49
C TYR A 100 -23.13 -21.22 -30.03
N SER A 101 -23.92 -20.61 -29.14
CA SER A 101 -23.55 -20.40 -27.73
C SER A 101 -22.22 -19.64 -27.54
N CYS A 102 -21.85 -18.81 -28.51
CA CYS A 102 -20.61 -18.04 -28.49
C CYS A 102 -20.72 -16.84 -27.55
N TRP A 103 -19.56 -16.33 -27.11
CA TRP A 103 -19.47 -14.97 -26.59
C TRP A 103 -19.76 -13.98 -27.72
N HIS A 104 -20.59 -12.97 -27.47
CA HIS A 104 -21.04 -12.03 -28.49
C HIS A 104 -19.99 -10.94 -28.81
N TYR A 105 -18.79 -11.34 -29.22
CA TYR A 105 -17.66 -10.43 -29.44
C TYR A 105 -17.87 -9.46 -30.62
N TRP A 106 -18.82 -9.73 -31.52
CA TRP A 106 -19.18 -8.85 -32.65
C TRP A 106 -20.34 -7.89 -32.34
N ASP A 107 -20.78 -7.77 -31.08
CA ASP A 107 -21.77 -6.75 -30.69
C ASP A 107 -21.25 -5.35 -31.07
N SER A 108 -22.10 -4.49 -31.63
CA SER A 108 -21.75 -3.10 -31.95
C SER A 108 -21.25 -2.28 -30.74
N THR A 109 -21.72 -2.61 -29.53
CA THR A 109 -21.39 -1.85 -28.32
C THR A 109 -20.25 -2.52 -27.55
N LYS A 110 -19.18 -1.75 -27.27
CA LYS A 110 -18.03 -2.15 -26.46
C LYS A 110 -17.86 -1.17 -25.31
N SER A 111 -18.18 -1.60 -24.09
CA SER A 111 -18.17 -0.77 -22.90
C SER A 111 -18.06 -1.63 -21.65
N ARG A 112 -17.39 -1.10 -20.61
CA ARG A 112 -17.29 -1.71 -19.27
C ARG A 112 -18.63 -1.99 -18.61
N ASN A 113 -19.68 -1.26 -19.00
CA ASN A 113 -21.02 -1.40 -18.41
C ASN A 113 -21.97 -2.23 -19.28
N HIS A 114 -21.45 -2.88 -20.33
CA HIS A 114 -22.28 -3.60 -21.31
C HIS A 114 -22.23 -5.12 -21.11
N LYS A 115 -23.39 -5.72 -20.79
CA LYS A 115 -23.62 -7.18 -20.80
C LYS A 115 -22.48 -7.96 -20.11
N ASP A 116 -21.91 -8.94 -20.82
CA ASP A 116 -20.89 -9.82 -20.27
C ASP A 116 -19.53 -9.14 -20.06
N TYR A 117 -19.25 -8.00 -20.70
CA TYR A 117 -18.06 -7.20 -20.34
C TYR A 117 -18.15 -6.69 -18.92
N LYS A 118 -19.32 -6.16 -18.54
CA LYS A 118 -19.63 -5.76 -17.16
C LYS A 118 -19.50 -6.94 -16.22
N ASN A 119 -20.10 -8.08 -16.56
CA ASN A 119 -20.07 -9.26 -15.71
C ASN A 119 -18.63 -9.77 -15.49
N LEU A 120 -17.77 -9.77 -16.52
CA LEU A 120 -16.37 -10.19 -16.35
C LEU A 120 -15.56 -9.26 -15.45
N ILE A 121 -15.76 -7.95 -15.59
CA ILE A 121 -15.12 -6.96 -14.70
C ILE A 121 -15.65 -7.14 -13.27
N SER A 122 -16.97 -7.30 -13.10
CA SER A 122 -17.58 -7.57 -11.79
C SER A 122 -17.10 -8.89 -11.18
N LEU A 123 -16.92 -9.93 -11.99
CA LEU A 123 -16.38 -11.23 -11.53
C LEU A 123 -14.96 -11.09 -11.01
N ALA A 124 -14.09 -10.41 -11.76
CA ALA A 124 -12.74 -10.11 -11.32
C ALA A 124 -12.74 -9.38 -9.98
N THR A 125 -13.47 -8.25 -9.89
CA THR A 125 -13.52 -7.46 -8.66
C THR A 125 -14.14 -8.22 -7.48
N SER A 126 -15.21 -9.00 -7.71
CA SER A 126 -15.86 -9.76 -6.63
C SER A 126 -14.96 -10.85 -6.08
N LEU A 127 -14.24 -11.57 -6.95
CA LEU A 127 -13.30 -12.60 -6.50
C LEU A 127 -12.09 -11.99 -5.81
N SER A 128 -11.55 -10.86 -6.32
CA SER A 128 -10.44 -10.14 -5.67
C SER A 128 -10.83 -9.58 -4.29
N SER A 129 -12.08 -9.13 -4.12
CA SER A 129 -12.57 -8.64 -2.82
C SER A 129 -12.90 -9.75 -1.80
N ASP A 130 -12.91 -11.01 -2.21
CA ASP A 130 -13.18 -12.14 -1.33
C ASP A 130 -11.92 -12.50 -0.54
N SER A 131 -11.86 -12.03 0.72
CA SER A 131 -10.72 -12.26 1.61
C SER A 131 -10.38 -13.74 1.83
N SER A 132 -11.35 -14.65 1.65
CA SER A 132 -11.11 -16.10 1.76
C SER A 132 -10.26 -16.66 0.62
N ARG A 133 -10.21 -15.95 -0.52
CA ARG A 133 -9.39 -16.32 -1.68
C ARG A 133 -8.03 -15.66 -1.68
N ASN A 134 -7.88 -14.56 -0.94
CA ASN A 134 -6.64 -13.81 -0.82
C ASN A 134 -6.01 -13.52 -2.19
N ILE A 135 -6.82 -13.04 -3.13
CA ILE A 135 -6.36 -12.71 -4.49
C ILE A 135 -5.71 -11.34 -4.45
N ASP A 136 -4.48 -11.27 -4.96
CA ASP A 136 -3.76 -10.02 -5.18
C ASP A 136 -4.37 -9.28 -6.39
N ALA A 137 -4.82 -8.05 -6.16
CA ALA A 137 -5.48 -7.23 -7.18
C ALA A 137 -4.56 -6.87 -8.36
N ASP A 138 -3.24 -6.86 -8.15
CA ASP A 138 -2.26 -6.63 -9.21
C ASP A 138 -2.02 -7.87 -10.08
N GLN A 139 -2.61 -9.02 -9.72
CA GLN A 139 -2.41 -10.31 -10.38
C GLN A 139 -3.71 -10.90 -10.94
N VAL A 140 -4.50 -10.08 -11.63
CA VAL A 140 -5.75 -10.49 -12.26
C VAL A 140 -5.59 -10.60 -13.78
N TYR A 141 -5.89 -11.77 -14.33
CA TYR A 141 -5.69 -12.10 -15.74
C TYR A 141 -6.95 -12.69 -16.37
N ILE A 142 -7.06 -12.55 -17.69
CA ILE A 142 -8.18 -13.14 -18.46
C ILE A 142 -7.69 -13.83 -19.73
N ALA A 143 -8.18 -15.03 -19.98
CA ALA A 143 -7.83 -15.81 -21.16
C ALA A 143 -9.08 -16.42 -21.79
N GLY A 144 -8.96 -16.93 -23.02
CA GLY A 144 -10.04 -17.67 -23.63
C GLY A 144 -9.64 -18.41 -24.90
N LEU A 145 -10.57 -19.22 -25.39
CA LEU A 145 -10.48 -19.92 -26.68
C LEU A 145 -11.49 -19.33 -27.67
N SER A 146 -11.13 -19.19 -28.95
CA SER A 146 -12.09 -18.89 -30.03
C SER A 146 -12.89 -17.60 -29.77
N SER A 147 -14.22 -17.65 -29.78
CA SER A 147 -15.07 -16.49 -29.40
C SER A 147 -14.75 -15.95 -28.00
N GLY A 148 -14.42 -16.82 -27.04
CA GLY A 148 -14.00 -16.43 -25.70
C GLY A 148 -12.66 -15.71 -25.69
N ALA A 149 -11.74 -16.07 -26.60
CA ALA A 149 -10.46 -15.37 -26.75
C ALA A 149 -10.64 -13.95 -27.27
N ALA A 150 -11.47 -13.75 -28.31
CA ALA A 150 -11.80 -12.42 -28.82
C ALA A 150 -12.50 -11.55 -27.76
N PHE A 151 -13.39 -12.17 -26.97
CA PHE A 151 -14.08 -11.49 -25.87
C PHE A 151 -13.10 -11.14 -24.73
N ALA A 152 -12.22 -12.05 -24.34
CA ALA A 152 -11.16 -11.81 -23.33
C ALA A 152 -10.24 -10.65 -23.72
N ASN A 153 -9.75 -10.63 -24.97
CA ASN A 153 -8.93 -9.53 -25.49
C ASN A 153 -9.68 -8.19 -25.38
N THR A 154 -10.93 -8.18 -25.84
CA THR A 154 -11.75 -6.95 -25.79
C THR A 154 -12.02 -6.49 -24.36
N THR A 155 -12.30 -7.41 -23.42
CA THR A 155 -12.51 -7.09 -22.01
C THR A 155 -11.26 -6.50 -21.38
N ALA A 156 -10.09 -7.09 -21.65
CA ALA A 156 -8.82 -6.59 -21.12
C ALA A 156 -8.41 -5.24 -21.72
N CYS A 157 -8.81 -4.94 -22.97
CA CYS A 157 -8.71 -3.59 -23.56
C CYS A 157 -9.69 -2.59 -22.94
N LEU A 158 -10.90 -3.02 -22.54
CA LEU A 158 -11.89 -2.16 -21.88
C LEU A 158 -11.54 -1.84 -20.42
N ALA A 159 -10.86 -2.77 -19.76
CA ALA A 159 -10.47 -2.67 -18.36
C ALA A 159 -9.00 -3.01 -18.13
N PRO A 160 -8.07 -2.24 -18.72
CA PRO A 160 -6.66 -2.47 -18.50
C PRO A 160 -6.30 -2.25 -17.04
N ASP A 161 -6.89 -1.30 -16.33
CA ASP A 161 -6.78 -1.14 -14.86
C ASP A 161 -7.09 -2.41 -14.06
N VAL A 162 -8.04 -3.25 -14.52
CA VAL A 162 -8.44 -4.48 -13.80
C VAL A 162 -7.59 -5.68 -14.22
N PHE A 163 -7.31 -5.83 -15.51
CA PHE A 163 -6.59 -7.01 -16.01
C PHE A 163 -5.12 -6.69 -16.26
N ALA A 164 -4.24 -7.22 -15.41
CA ALA A 164 -2.78 -7.14 -15.54
C ALA A 164 -2.25 -7.80 -16.81
N GLY A 165 -2.97 -8.79 -17.33
CA GLY A 165 -2.65 -9.37 -18.62
C GLY A 165 -3.71 -10.30 -19.17
N MET A 166 -3.45 -10.80 -20.37
CA MET A 166 -4.40 -11.63 -21.11
C MET A 166 -3.77 -12.79 -21.88
N GLY A 167 -4.57 -13.85 -22.09
CA GLY A 167 -4.20 -15.05 -22.85
C GLY A 167 -5.18 -15.35 -23.99
N ILE A 168 -4.77 -15.18 -25.24
CA ILE A 168 -5.65 -15.29 -26.42
C ILE A 168 -5.33 -16.58 -27.16
N SER A 169 -6.19 -17.61 -27.06
CA SER A 169 -6.00 -18.89 -27.77
C SER A 169 -6.94 -19.01 -28.97
N ALA A 170 -6.38 -19.14 -30.17
CA ALA A 170 -7.12 -19.32 -31.43
C ALA A 170 -8.29 -18.32 -31.61
N GLY A 171 -8.07 -17.07 -31.22
CA GLY A 171 -9.09 -16.02 -31.19
C GLY A 171 -9.09 -15.14 -32.43
N PRO A 172 -10.26 -14.86 -33.04
CA PRO A 172 -10.40 -13.77 -33.99
C PRO A 172 -9.97 -12.44 -33.36
N SER A 173 -9.45 -11.53 -34.19
CA SER A 173 -9.01 -10.23 -33.70
C SER A 173 -10.18 -9.33 -33.26
N ILE A 174 -9.90 -8.40 -32.35
CA ILE A 174 -10.92 -7.45 -31.91
C ILE A 174 -11.42 -6.61 -33.10
N GLY A 175 -12.74 -6.59 -33.29
CA GLY A 175 -13.38 -5.91 -34.41
C GLY A 175 -13.62 -6.75 -35.65
N THR A 176 -13.22 -8.02 -35.67
CA THR A 176 -13.63 -8.99 -36.70
C THR A 176 -15.13 -9.23 -36.66
N SER A 177 -15.75 -9.37 -37.84
CA SER A 177 -17.17 -9.69 -37.98
C SER A 177 -17.50 -11.12 -37.53
N SER A 178 -18.79 -11.43 -37.31
CA SER A 178 -19.23 -12.79 -36.96
C SER A 178 -18.85 -13.84 -38.00
N SER A 179 -18.81 -13.47 -39.29
CA SER A 179 -18.41 -14.36 -40.39
C SER A 179 -16.90 -14.41 -40.60
N GLY A 180 -16.18 -13.34 -40.26
CA GLY A 180 -14.73 -13.23 -40.46
C GLY A 180 -13.93 -14.22 -39.61
N ALA A 181 -14.50 -14.71 -38.51
CA ALA A 181 -13.83 -15.70 -37.65
C ALA A 181 -13.63 -17.08 -38.27
N ILE A 182 -14.52 -17.50 -39.18
CA ILE A 182 -14.52 -18.85 -39.79
C ILE A 182 -14.19 -18.83 -41.29
N GLY A 183 -13.94 -17.64 -41.83
CA GLY A 183 -13.58 -17.42 -43.23
C GLY A 183 -12.11 -17.07 -43.39
N THR A 184 -11.77 -16.46 -44.52
CA THR A 184 -10.45 -15.86 -44.73
C THR A 184 -10.19 -14.75 -43.71
N CYS A 185 -8.95 -14.68 -43.24
CA CYS A 185 -8.40 -13.61 -42.43
C CYS A 185 -9.01 -12.22 -42.70
N GLU A 186 -9.82 -11.71 -41.78
CA GLU A 186 -10.33 -10.34 -41.82
C GLU A 186 -9.30 -9.40 -41.18
N SER A 187 -8.87 -8.39 -41.93
CA SER A 187 -7.94 -7.40 -41.41
C SER A 187 -8.63 -6.54 -40.36
N ALA A 188 -8.07 -6.50 -39.15
CA ALA A 188 -8.57 -5.68 -38.05
C ALA A 188 -7.45 -4.84 -37.44
N ASN A 189 -7.71 -3.54 -37.26
CA ASN A 189 -6.80 -2.64 -36.55
C ASN A 189 -6.97 -2.81 -35.03
N VAL A 190 -6.35 -3.86 -34.50
CA VAL A 190 -6.35 -4.20 -33.07
C VAL A 190 -5.83 -3.03 -32.24
N THR A 191 -4.71 -2.43 -32.60
CA THR A 191 -4.10 -1.32 -31.84
C THR A 191 -5.05 -0.15 -31.65
N SER A 192 -5.65 0.34 -32.74
CA SER A 192 -6.56 1.49 -32.69
C SER A 192 -7.84 1.16 -31.90
N ARG A 193 -8.40 -0.04 -32.08
CA ARG A 193 -9.61 -0.46 -31.37
C ARG A 193 -9.37 -0.62 -29.88
N CYS A 194 -8.29 -1.29 -29.48
CA CYS A 194 -7.95 -1.51 -28.07
C CYS A 194 -7.76 -0.16 -27.35
N ASN A 195 -6.97 0.75 -27.95
CA ASN A 195 -6.78 2.11 -27.44
C ASN A 195 -8.10 2.89 -27.33
N SER A 196 -8.97 2.78 -28.33
CA SER A 196 -10.29 3.42 -28.30
C SER A 196 -11.21 2.87 -27.20
N TYR A 197 -11.11 1.58 -26.87
CA TYR A 197 -11.96 0.95 -25.86
C TYR A 197 -11.53 1.30 -24.43
N ALA A 198 -10.23 1.48 -24.18
CA ALA A 198 -9.71 1.81 -22.85
C ALA A 198 -10.15 3.20 -22.35
N GLY A 199 -10.33 4.17 -23.26
CA GLY A 199 -10.71 5.53 -22.89
C GLY A 199 -9.73 6.13 -21.87
N SER A 200 -10.25 6.62 -20.74
CA SER A 200 -9.43 7.20 -19.66
C SER A 200 -8.50 6.20 -18.96
N PHE A 201 -8.69 4.89 -19.15
CA PHE A 201 -7.85 3.87 -18.53
C PHE A 201 -6.63 3.48 -19.37
N ALA A 202 -6.40 4.12 -20.52
CA ALA A 202 -5.33 3.75 -21.45
C ALA A 202 -3.92 3.81 -20.83
N THR A 203 -3.70 4.62 -19.79
CA THR A 203 -2.42 4.67 -19.06
C THR A 203 -2.04 3.32 -18.43
N HIS A 204 -3.02 2.49 -18.06
CA HIS A 204 -2.75 1.14 -17.51
C HIS A 204 -2.22 0.15 -18.55
N PHE A 205 -2.25 0.50 -19.84
CA PHE A 205 -1.49 -0.25 -20.83
C PHE A 205 0.01 -0.16 -20.61
N ALA A 206 0.52 0.81 -19.84
CA ALA A 206 1.94 0.88 -19.51
C ALA A 206 2.45 -0.36 -18.76
N THR A 207 1.58 -1.13 -18.08
CA THR A 207 1.97 -2.32 -17.29
C THR A 207 1.28 -3.61 -17.74
N GLN A 208 0.38 -3.56 -18.72
CA GLN A 208 -0.38 -4.73 -19.18
C GLN A 208 0.45 -5.62 -20.12
N ILE A 209 0.29 -6.94 -20.01
CA ILE A 209 0.98 -7.93 -20.85
C ILE A 209 0.01 -8.84 -21.60
N ALA A 210 0.43 -9.42 -22.73
CA ALA A 210 -0.41 -10.31 -23.53
C ALA A 210 0.33 -11.54 -24.05
N SER A 211 -0.30 -12.71 -23.94
CA SER A 211 0.14 -13.94 -24.59
C SER A 211 -0.90 -14.34 -25.64
N ILE A 212 -0.46 -14.60 -26.86
CA ILE A 212 -1.30 -15.03 -27.98
C ILE A 212 -0.81 -16.42 -28.40
N ALA A 213 -1.72 -17.37 -28.55
CA ALA A 213 -1.37 -18.72 -28.95
C ALA A 213 -2.36 -19.25 -30.00
N HIS A 214 -1.88 -20.10 -30.89
CA HIS A 214 -2.71 -20.72 -31.91
C HIS A 214 -2.17 -22.11 -32.26
N GLY A 215 -3.06 -23.07 -32.49
CA GLY A 215 -2.69 -24.38 -32.99
C GLY A 215 -2.25 -24.33 -34.45
N ASP A 216 -1.15 -25.00 -34.81
CA ASP A 216 -0.67 -25.02 -36.20
C ASP A 216 -1.51 -25.92 -37.13
N LYS A 217 -2.49 -26.66 -36.58
CA LYS A 217 -3.48 -27.47 -37.31
C LYS A 217 -4.90 -26.95 -37.16
N ASP A 218 -5.08 -25.72 -36.68
CA ASP A 218 -6.40 -25.10 -36.60
C ASP A 218 -6.99 -24.89 -38.01
N THR A 219 -8.19 -25.42 -38.23
CA THR A 219 -8.95 -25.29 -39.48
C THR A 219 -10.28 -24.56 -39.29
N THR A 220 -10.58 -24.10 -38.07
CA THR A 220 -11.82 -23.40 -37.73
C THR A 220 -11.62 -21.90 -37.72
N VAL A 221 -10.58 -21.41 -37.03
CA VAL A 221 -10.22 -19.99 -37.01
C VAL A 221 -8.92 -19.81 -37.76
N ASP A 222 -8.92 -18.89 -38.74
CA ASP A 222 -7.75 -18.62 -39.59
C ASP A 222 -6.52 -18.29 -38.74
N THR A 223 -5.41 -18.98 -39.03
CA THR A 223 -4.18 -18.88 -38.25
C THR A 223 -3.51 -17.51 -38.36
N CYS A 224 -3.89 -16.69 -39.35
CA CYS A 224 -3.41 -15.30 -39.46
C CYS A 224 -3.66 -14.48 -38.19
N TYR A 225 -4.74 -14.79 -37.46
CA TYR A 225 -5.16 -13.99 -36.31
C TYR A 225 -4.14 -14.07 -35.17
N ASN A 226 -3.32 -15.12 -35.12
CA ASN A 226 -2.21 -15.23 -34.17
C ASN A 226 -1.26 -14.03 -34.32
N GLN A 227 -0.75 -13.81 -35.54
CA GLN A 227 0.15 -12.69 -35.83
C GLN A 227 -0.55 -11.34 -35.75
N GLN A 228 -1.80 -11.24 -36.24
CA GLN A 228 -2.56 -9.98 -36.18
C GLN A 228 -2.81 -9.53 -34.74
N ASN A 229 -3.16 -10.45 -33.84
CA ASN A 229 -3.34 -10.15 -32.42
C ASN A 229 -2.02 -9.80 -31.73
N ALA A 230 -0.95 -10.55 -31.98
CA ALA A 230 0.35 -10.28 -31.38
C ALA A 230 0.90 -8.90 -31.80
N ASN A 231 0.89 -8.61 -33.10
CA ASN A 231 1.31 -7.30 -33.62
C ASN A 231 0.39 -6.18 -33.12
N GLY A 232 -0.92 -6.46 -33.05
CA GLY A 232 -1.92 -5.55 -32.55
C GLY A 232 -1.63 -5.08 -31.12
N MET A 233 -1.44 -6.04 -30.22
CA MET A 233 -1.13 -5.76 -28.81
C MET A 233 0.28 -5.16 -28.64
N ALA A 234 1.26 -5.60 -29.43
CA ALA A 234 2.58 -4.96 -29.45
C ALA A 234 2.49 -3.48 -29.82
N GLY A 235 1.62 -3.13 -30.78
CA GLY A 235 1.34 -1.74 -31.13
C GLY A 235 0.61 -0.96 -30.02
N VAL A 236 -0.22 -1.62 -29.19
CA VAL A 236 -0.84 -0.99 -28.00
C VAL A 236 0.23 -0.65 -26.97
N TYR A 237 1.16 -1.58 -26.74
CA TYR A 237 2.19 -1.45 -25.72
C TYR A 237 3.44 -0.69 -26.18
N GLY A 238 3.55 -0.40 -27.48
CA GLY A 238 4.69 0.34 -28.05
C GLY A 238 5.99 -0.46 -28.11
N VAL A 239 5.92 -1.79 -28.17
CA VAL A 239 7.10 -2.70 -28.12
C VAL A 239 7.43 -3.32 -29.47
N ALA A 240 8.72 -3.55 -29.72
CA ALA A 240 9.19 -4.22 -30.92
C ALA A 240 9.37 -5.74 -30.73
N LEU A 241 9.29 -6.49 -31.84
CA LEU A 241 9.56 -7.93 -31.85
C LEU A 241 11.05 -8.19 -31.61
N GLN A 242 11.36 -9.08 -30.67
CA GLN A 242 12.73 -9.54 -30.46
C GLN A 242 13.16 -10.50 -31.57
N SER A 243 14.45 -10.47 -31.91
CA SER A 243 14.99 -11.30 -32.97
C SER A 243 15.03 -12.78 -32.57
N GLY A 244 14.41 -13.64 -33.39
CA GLY A 244 14.45 -15.08 -33.23
C GLY A 244 13.19 -15.67 -32.59
N SER A 245 13.24 -16.97 -32.33
CA SER A 245 12.14 -17.72 -31.75
C SER A 245 12.67 -18.85 -30.86
N GLN A 246 11.94 -19.17 -29.79
CA GLN A 246 12.30 -20.24 -28.86
C GLN A 246 11.37 -21.45 -29.02
N THR A 247 11.92 -22.66 -29.06
CA THR A 247 11.10 -23.87 -28.99
C THR A 247 10.91 -24.26 -27.53
N LEU A 248 9.67 -24.19 -27.05
CA LEU A 248 9.27 -24.67 -25.73
C LEU A 248 8.97 -26.16 -25.81
N SER A 249 9.27 -26.91 -24.75
CA SER A 249 9.07 -28.37 -24.70
C SER A 249 8.48 -28.81 -23.36
N GLU A 250 7.44 -29.65 -23.42
CA GLU A 250 6.85 -30.35 -22.28
C GLU A 250 6.83 -31.85 -22.61
N GLY A 251 7.84 -32.59 -22.15
CA GLY A 251 8.06 -33.97 -22.58
C GLY A 251 8.32 -34.05 -24.09
N ASN A 252 7.45 -34.74 -24.82
CA ASN A 252 7.52 -34.88 -26.29
C ASN A 252 6.70 -33.81 -27.05
N LYS A 253 6.04 -32.89 -26.34
CA LYS A 253 5.19 -31.85 -26.92
C LYS A 253 5.96 -30.55 -27.02
N THR A 254 5.67 -29.77 -28.05
CA THR A 254 6.42 -28.54 -28.33
C THR A 254 5.53 -27.39 -28.75
N ALA A 255 6.02 -26.18 -28.54
CA ALA A 255 5.45 -24.96 -29.10
C ALA A 255 6.57 -24.03 -29.57
N GLN A 256 6.32 -23.24 -30.62
CA GLN A 256 7.25 -22.22 -31.08
C GLN A 256 6.82 -20.86 -30.54
N GLN A 257 7.70 -20.21 -29.76
CA GLN A 257 7.46 -18.91 -29.14
C GLN A 257 8.23 -17.80 -29.85
N PHE A 258 7.59 -16.64 -29.96
CA PHE A 258 8.16 -15.35 -30.33
C PHE A 258 7.87 -14.35 -29.19
N LEU A 259 8.80 -13.45 -28.93
CA LEU A 259 8.73 -12.49 -27.82
C LEU A 259 8.94 -11.06 -28.31
N TRP A 260 8.24 -10.12 -27.69
CA TRP A 260 8.47 -8.70 -27.85
C TRP A 260 9.24 -8.15 -26.65
N GLU A 261 9.76 -6.94 -26.77
CA GLU A 261 10.54 -6.25 -25.74
C GLU A 261 9.87 -6.33 -24.36
N ASP A 262 10.72 -6.46 -23.34
CA ASP A 262 10.38 -6.60 -21.92
C ASP A 262 9.36 -7.71 -21.61
N GLY A 263 9.21 -8.69 -22.51
CA GLY A 263 8.23 -9.76 -22.36
C GLY A 263 6.78 -9.27 -22.40
N ARG A 264 6.53 -8.08 -22.96
CA ARG A 264 5.19 -7.46 -23.00
C ARG A 264 4.19 -8.21 -23.87
N VAL A 265 4.68 -8.87 -24.92
CA VAL A 265 3.89 -9.76 -25.77
C VAL A 265 4.63 -11.07 -25.99
N SER A 266 3.92 -12.19 -25.88
CA SER A 266 4.35 -13.48 -26.42
C SER A 266 3.39 -13.98 -27.49
N MET A 267 3.93 -14.65 -28.50
CA MET A 267 3.15 -15.33 -29.54
C MET A 267 3.62 -16.77 -29.69
N LEU A 268 2.68 -17.71 -29.64
CA LEU A 268 2.95 -19.15 -29.65
C LEU A 268 2.25 -19.85 -30.82
N TRP A 269 3.00 -20.73 -31.48
CA TRP A 269 2.45 -21.81 -32.30
C TRP A 269 2.47 -23.10 -31.49
N LEU A 270 1.29 -23.63 -31.18
CA LEU A 270 1.12 -24.86 -30.42
C LEU A 270 1.15 -26.03 -31.40
N ASN A 271 2.27 -26.77 -31.44
CA ASN A 271 2.50 -27.78 -32.47
C ASN A 271 1.53 -28.96 -32.34
N ASN A 272 0.99 -29.39 -33.49
CA ASN A 272 -0.01 -30.45 -33.68
C ASN A 272 -1.40 -30.17 -33.08
N LEU A 273 -1.64 -28.96 -32.59
CA LEU A 273 -2.92 -28.60 -31.98
C LEU A 273 -3.91 -28.14 -33.05
N ASP A 274 -5.13 -28.65 -32.98
CA ASP A 274 -6.28 -28.20 -33.76
C ASP A 274 -6.97 -26.99 -33.09
N HIS A 275 -8.24 -26.73 -33.40
CA HIS A 275 -9.02 -25.65 -32.78
C HIS A 275 -9.45 -25.98 -31.34
N SER A 276 -8.49 -26.24 -30.45
CA SER A 276 -8.74 -26.67 -29.07
C SER A 276 -7.93 -25.84 -28.08
N TRP A 277 -8.39 -25.78 -26.83
CA TRP A 277 -7.54 -25.35 -25.73
C TRP A 277 -6.45 -26.41 -25.48
N SER A 278 -5.20 -25.98 -25.35
CA SER A 278 -4.07 -26.87 -25.11
C SER A 278 -3.87 -27.12 -23.62
N GLY A 279 -4.19 -28.32 -23.16
CA GLY A 279 -4.18 -28.68 -21.73
C GLY A 279 -3.03 -29.58 -21.30
N GLY A 280 -2.04 -29.92 -22.14
CA GLY A 280 -0.96 -30.82 -21.75
C GLY A 280 -1.45 -32.26 -21.48
N THR A 281 -0.70 -33.07 -20.73
CA THR A 281 -0.94 -34.53 -20.63
C THR A 281 -2.19 -34.90 -19.84
N GLY A 282 -3.05 -35.76 -20.38
CA GLY A 282 -4.30 -36.18 -19.73
C GLY A 282 -5.51 -35.31 -20.13
N ALA A 283 -5.27 -34.17 -20.79
CA ALA A 283 -6.33 -33.31 -21.25
C ALA A 283 -7.14 -33.94 -22.39
N SER A 284 -8.46 -33.96 -22.27
CA SER A 284 -9.34 -34.48 -23.30
C SER A 284 -10.76 -33.96 -23.13
N GLY A 285 -11.40 -33.54 -24.21
CA GLY A 285 -12.77 -33.04 -24.17
C GLY A 285 -13.15 -32.36 -25.48
N SER A 286 -14.41 -31.96 -25.61
CA SER A 286 -14.86 -31.19 -26.77
C SER A 286 -14.11 -29.87 -26.84
N TYR A 287 -13.15 -29.79 -27.77
CA TYR A 287 -12.22 -28.66 -27.95
C TYR A 287 -11.22 -28.45 -26.80
N ILE A 288 -10.85 -29.53 -26.10
CA ILE A 288 -9.74 -29.58 -25.14
C ILE A 288 -8.82 -30.73 -25.58
N SER A 289 -7.55 -30.43 -25.81
CA SER A 289 -6.61 -31.38 -26.40
C SER A 289 -5.28 -31.44 -25.64
N SER A 290 -4.74 -32.65 -25.56
CA SER A 290 -3.40 -32.92 -25.01
C SER A 290 -2.29 -32.87 -26.07
N ALA A 291 -2.57 -32.42 -27.29
CA ALA A 291 -1.65 -32.54 -28.43
C ALA A 291 -0.39 -31.66 -28.31
N SER A 292 -0.46 -30.55 -27.58
CA SER A 292 0.66 -29.63 -27.35
C SER A 292 0.86 -29.36 -25.86
N ILE A 293 1.78 -28.44 -25.54
CA ILE A 293 2.13 -28.04 -24.16
C ILE A 293 0.89 -27.51 -23.40
N ASN A 294 0.91 -27.52 -22.08
CA ASN A 294 -0.15 -26.92 -21.28
C ASN A 294 -0.09 -25.38 -21.37
N TYR A 295 -1.07 -24.78 -22.06
CA TYR A 295 -1.11 -23.34 -22.26
C TYR A 295 -1.42 -22.58 -20.96
N ALA A 296 -2.21 -23.15 -20.05
CA ALA A 296 -2.46 -22.52 -18.75
C ALA A 296 -1.19 -22.44 -17.90
N SER A 297 -0.37 -23.50 -17.90
CA SER A 297 0.92 -23.48 -17.20
C SER A 297 1.88 -22.47 -17.83
N TYR A 298 1.91 -22.39 -19.17
CA TYR A 298 2.68 -21.36 -19.86
C TYR A 298 2.20 -19.95 -19.49
N LEU A 299 0.89 -19.70 -19.44
CA LEU A 299 0.34 -18.40 -19.02
C LEU A 299 0.76 -18.06 -17.59
N GLY A 300 0.69 -19.00 -16.65
CA GLY A 300 1.16 -18.80 -15.27
C GLY A 300 2.63 -18.41 -15.19
N GLU A 301 3.49 -19.09 -15.95
CA GLU A 301 4.91 -18.73 -16.03
C GLU A 301 5.14 -17.36 -16.66
N PHE A 302 4.47 -17.09 -17.79
CA PHE A 302 4.58 -15.83 -18.51
C PHE A 302 4.12 -14.65 -17.64
N PHE A 303 2.99 -14.79 -16.95
CA PHE A 303 2.47 -13.76 -16.06
C PHE A 303 3.37 -13.54 -14.85
N LYS A 304 3.81 -14.63 -14.19
CA LYS A 304 4.80 -14.54 -13.11
C LYS A 304 6.04 -13.77 -13.56
N ASN A 305 6.59 -14.09 -14.74
CA ASN A 305 7.86 -13.51 -15.17
C ASN A 305 7.73 -12.06 -15.64
N ASN A 306 6.57 -11.66 -16.17
CA ASN A 306 6.45 -10.39 -16.91
C ASN A 306 5.40 -9.42 -16.33
N ASN A 307 4.63 -9.78 -15.30
CA ASN A 307 3.70 -8.82 -14.69
C ASN A 307 4.48 -7.66 -14.07
N GLN A 308 4.17 -6.44 -14.52
CA GLN A 308 4.81 -5.18 -14.15
C GLN A 308 4.06 -4.42 -13.03
N ARG A 309 2.89 -4.90 -12.59
CA ARG A 309 2.11 -4.29 -11.52
C ARG A 309 2.57 -4.70 -10.14
N VAL A 310 2.98 -5.96 -10.03
CA VAL A 310 3.49 -6.50 -8.78
C VAL A 310 4.87 -5.93 -8.52
N SER A 311 5.03 -5.20 -7.41
CA SER A 311 6.36 -4.86 -6.91
C SER A 311 7.11 -6.15 -6.63
N ARG A 312 8.28 -6.28 -7.26
CA ARG A 312 9.22 -7.37 -7.02
C ARG A 312 10.36 -6.95 -6.11
N ASN A 313 10.31 -5.69 -5.65
CA ASN A 313 11.25 -5.18 -4.69
C ASN A 313 10.67 -5.35 -3.29
N THR A 314 11.06 -6.42 -2.63
CA THR A 314 10.81 -6.72 -1.23
C THR A 314 11.94 -6.11 -0.43
N ALA A 315 11.58 -5.33 0.59
CA ALA A 315 12.59 -4.73 1.45
C ALA A 315 13.48 -5.79 2.12
N PRO A 316 14.75 -5.45 2.44
CA PRO A 316 15.64 -6.36 3.14
C PRO A 316 15.10 -6.79 4.50
N THR A 317 15.46 -8.01 4.89
CA THR A 317 15.13 -8.60 6.19
C THR A 317 16.28 -8.43 7.17
N LEU A 318 15.99 -7.90 8.35
CA LEU A 318 16.96 -7.77 9.44
C LEU A 318 16.87 -8.99 10.38
N SER A 319 18.02 -9.51 10.79
CA SER A 319 18.09 -10.61 11.76
C SER A 319 19.30 -10.47 12.68
N ASN A 320 19.19 -11.00 13.90
CA ASN A 320 20.25 -10.99 14.92
C ASN A 320 20.82 -9.58 15.19
N VAL A 321 19.97 -8.54 15.13
CA VAL A 321 20.38 -7.18 15.46
C VAL A 321 20.64 -7.09 16.96
N THR A 322 21.82 -6.58 17.32
CA THR A 322 22.29 -6.43 18.70
C THR A 322 22.97 -5.08 18.86
N ALA A 323 22.88 -4.51 20.06
CA ALA A 323 23.60 -3.32 20.46
C ALA A 323 24.42 -3.63 21.72
N PHE A 324 25.64 -3.12 21.81
CA PHE A 324 26.54 -3.33 22.94
C PHE A 324 27.32 -2.05 23.25
N ALA A 325 27.34 -1.64 24.51
CA ALA A 325 28.10 -0.47 24.95
C ALA A 325 29.50 -0.86 25.45
N ASN A 326 30.51 -0.05 25.09
CA ASN A 326 31.89 -0.19 25.57
C ASN A 326 32.46 1.20 25.91
N GLY A 327 32.52 1.53 27.19
CA GLY A 327 32.83 2.90 27.63
C GLY A 327 31.79 3.88 27.09
N ASN A 328 32.25 4.96 26.44
CA ASN A 328 31.42 5.99 25.80
C ASN A 328 31.13 5.70 24.32
N SER A 329 31.08 4.42 23.95
CA SER A 329 30.77 3.99 22.58
C SER A 329 29.68 2.93 22.57
N LEU A 330 28.89 2.95 21.50
CA LEU A 330 27.83 2.00 21.25
C LEU A 330 28.10 1.30 19.93
N GLN A 331 28.30 -0.02 19.96
CA GLN A 331 28.43 -0.85 18.78
C GLN A 331 27.09 -1.51 18.48
N VAL A 332 26.61 -1.35 17.24
CA VAL A 332 25.40 -2.01 16.72
C VAL A 332 25.81 -2.96 15.62
N SER A 333 25.30 -4.18 15.64
CA SER A 333 25.62 -5.21 14.63
C SER A 333 24.45 -6.15 14.36
N GLY A 334 24.44 -6.77 13.20
CA GLY A 334 23.42 -7.74 12.82
C GLY A 334 23.63 -8.25 11.41
N ARG A 335 22.60 -8.88 10.85
CA ARG A 335 22.59 -9.35 9.46
C ARG A 335 21.41 -8.75 8.71
N ALA A 336 21.64 -8.26 7.50
CA ALA A 336 20.62 -7.70 6.63
C ALA A 336 20.63 -8.47 5.31
N THR A 337 19.56 -9.21 5.00
CA THR A 337 19.49 -10.07 3.81
C THR A 337 18.39 -9.63 2.88
N ASP A 338 18.73 -9.54 1.60
CA ASP A 338 17.81 -9.29 0.51
C ASP A 338 17.78 -10.55 -0.39
N LEU A 339 16.59 -11.02 -0.77
CA LEU A 339 16.41 -12.30 -1.46
C LEU A 339 16.57 -12.15 -2.98
N GLU A 340 16.22 -10.99 -3.51
CA GLU A 340 16.15 -10.65 -4.93
C GLU A 340 17.35 -9.86 -5.42
N GLY A 341 18.04 -9.16 -4.52
CA GLY A 341 19.12 -8.26 -4.85
C GLY A 341 20.22 -8.25 -3.80
N SER A 342 20.57 -7.04 -3.37
CA SER A 342 21.61 -6.77 -2.40
C SER A 342 21.23 -5.61 -1.50
N VAL A 343 21.66 -5.67 -0.26
CA VAL A 343 21.48 -4.54 0.67
C VAL A 343 22.40 -3.40 0.27
N ALA A 344 21.82 -2.26 -0.14
CA ALA A 344 22.57 -1.06 -0.48
C ALA A 344 23.12 -0.37 0.79
N SER A 345 22.30 -0.29 1.84
CA SER A 345 22.71 0.30 3.10
C SER A 345 21.87 -0.19 4.28
N VAL A 346 22.48 -0.21 5.46
CA VAL A 346 21.82 -0.34 6.76
C VAL A 346 21.96 1.01 7.48
N THR A 347 20.84 1.58 7.88
CA THR A 347 20.78 2.82 8.65
C THR A 347 20.48 2.51 10.11
N VAL A 348 21.33 3.02 10.99
CA VAL A 348 21.22 2.92 12.45
C VAL A 348 21.02 4.34 12.98
N ALA A 349 19.82 4.63 13.45
CA ALA A 349 19.52 5.83 14.20
C ALA A 349 19.67 5.54 15.70
N ILE A 350 20.38 6.40 16.41
CA ILE A 350 20.58 6.35 17.86
C ILE A 350 19.99 7.64 18.40
N ASP A 351 18.89 7.50 19.11
CA ASP A 351 18.11 8.58 19.66
C ASP A 351 18.34 8.61 21.17
N ASP A 352 18.35 9.80 21.75
CA ASP A 352 18.10 9.93 23.19
C ASP A 352 16.72 9.33 23.47
N PHE A 353 16.63 8.47 24.47
CA PHE A 353 15.37 7.80 24.81
C PHE A 353 14.24 8.79 25.15
N ASP A 354 14.59 10.00 25.58
CA ASP A 354 13.65 11.06 25.95
C ASP A 354 13.32 12.03 24.81
N SER A 355 13.98 11.91 23.65
CA SER A 355 13.76 12.78 22.49
C SER A 355 13.31 11.98 21.27
N SER A 356 12.37 12.52 20.50
CA SER A 356 11.96 11.93 19.22
C SER A 356 12.90 12.29 18.05
N THR A 357 13.99 13.01 18.33
CA THR A 357 14.95 13.48 17.32
C THR A 357 16.22 12.65 17.35
N PRO A 358 16.68 12.11 16.20
CA PRO A 358 17.91 11.34 16.18
C PRO A 358 19.13 12.15 16.55
N LEU A 359 19.83 11.69 17.60
CA LEU A 359 21.09 12.29 18.01
C LEU A 359 22.19 11.96 16.99
N ILE A 360 22.25 10.70 16.54
CA ILE A 360 23.21 10.22 15.56
C ILE A 360 22.51 9.29 14.58
N THR A 361 22.72 9.52 13.28
CA THR A 361 22.34 8.58 12.23
C THR A 361 23.57 8.11 11.49
N LEU A 362 23.77 6.78 11.42
CA LEU A 362 24.88 6.16 10.73
C LEU A 362 24.35 5.24 9.63
N SER A 363 24.89 5.37 8.41
CA SER A 363 24.60 4.46 7.30
C SER A 363 25.83 3.65 6.92
N ILE A 364 25.68 2.33 6.80
CA ILE A 364 26.78 1.40 6.54
C ILE A 364 26.37 0.32 5.52
N SER A 365 27.33 -0.19 4.74
CA SER A 365 27.10 -1.37 3.89
C SER A 365 27.25 -2.67 4.68
N THR A 366 26.68 -3.76 4.16
CA THR A 366 26.97 -5.11 4.66
C THR A 366 28.33 -5.62 4.15
N ASP A 367 28.87 -6.62 4.83
CA ASP A 367 30.01 -7.41 4.36
C ASP A 367 29.59 -8.50 3.36
N GLY A 368 30.55 -9.26 2.83
CA GLY A 368 30.28 -10.34 1.87
C GLY A 368 29.50 -11.54 2.43
N ALA A 369 29.12 -11.53 3.71
CA ALA A 369 28.25 -12.51 4.36
C ALA A 369 26.96 -11.85 4.91
N ASP A 370 26.64 -10.66 4.42
CA ASP A 370 25.46 -9.85 4.74
C ASP A 370 25.43 -9.28 6.17
N ASN A 371 26.57 -9.30 6.88
CA ASN A 371 26.65 -8.75 8.22
C ASN A 371 26.96 -7.26 8.17
N PHE A 372 26.38 -6.50 9.10
CA PHE A 372 26.74 -5.10 9.33
C PHE A 372 27.24 -4.92 10.76
N SER A 373 28.16 -3.98 10.94
CA SER A 373 28.60 -3.53 12.27
C SER A 373 29.04 -2.08 12.20
N VAL A 374 28.50 -1.25 13.09
CA VAL A 374 28.82 0.18 13.17
C VAL A 374 28.98 0.59 14.63
N SER A 375 29.80 1.60 14.88
CA SER A 375 30.02 2.14 16.22
C SER A 375 29.80 3.65 16.25
N ALA A 376 28.95 4.11 17.17
CA ALA A 376 28.88 5.49 17.59
C ALA A 376 29.85 5.70 18.77
N ASN A 377 30.60 6.80 18.76
CA ASN A 377 31.59 7.12 19.79
C ASN A 377 31.29 8.48 20.42
N ASN A 378 31.87 8.73 21.59
CA ASN A 378 31.71 9.97 22.35
C ASN A 378 30.26 10.22 22.76
N LEU A 379 29.51 9.15 23.04
CA LEU A 379 28.18 9.23 23.59
C LEU A 379 28.27 9.63 25.08
N ALA A 380 27.38 10.52 25.51
CA ALA A 380 27.20 10.83 26.91
C ALA A 380 26.67 9.60 27.66
N ASP A 381 26.89 9.55 28.96
CA ASP A 381 26.34 8.50 29.82
C ASP A 381 24.82 8.66 29.84
N ASP A 382 24.10 7.75 29.17
CA ASP A 382 22.64 7.81 29.02
C ASP A 382 22.05 6.48 28.51
N LEU A 383 20.72 6.39 28.50
CA LEU A 383 19.96 5.34 27.84
C LEU A 383 19.58 5.80 26.42
N TYR A 384 19.91 4.98 25.42
CA TYR A 384 19.61 5.29 24.03
C TYR A 384 18.61 4.32 23.43
N GLN A 385 17.71 4.83 22.58
CA GLN A 385 16.92 4.03 21.67
C GLN A 385 17.68 3.87 20.35
N ILE A 386 17.78 2.64 19.84
CA ILE A 386 18.42 2.33 18.57
C ILE A 386 17.38 1.82 17.59
N THR A 387 17.20 2.52 16.48
CA THR A 387 16.33 2.12 15.37
C THR A 387 17.18 1.68 14.19
N VAL A 388 16.99 0.45 13.74
CA VAL A 388 17.73 -0.12 12.60
C VAL A 388 16.79 -0.42 11.44
N THR A 389 17.16 0.08 10.26
CA THR A 389 16.49 -0.18 8.98
C THR A 389 17.53 -0.60 7.94
N ALA A 390 17.14 -1.38 6.95
CA ALA A 390 17.97 -1.68 5.80
C ALA A 390 17.25 -1.28 4.51
N THR A 391 18.03 -0.86 3.52
CA THR A 391 17.58 -0.41 2.20
C THR A 391 18.27 -1.25 1.14
N ASP A 392 17.52 -1.83 0.21
CA ASP A 392 18.07 -2.56 -0.95
C ASP A 392 18.57 -1.63 -2.05
N ASN A 393 19.16 -2.21 -3.10
CA ASN A 393 19.68 -1.50 -4.26
C ASN A 393 18.60 -0.99 -5.23
N GLU A 394 17.33 -1.22 -4.93
CA GLU A 394 16.15 -0.74 -5.64
C GLU A 394 15.32 0.26 -4.79
N GLY A 395 15.79 0.59 -3.58
CA GLY A 395 15.27 1.62 -2.69
C GLY A 395 14.17 1.19 -1.72
N ALA A 396 13.81 -0.09 -1.58
CA ALA A 396 12.83 -0.50 -0.57
C ALA A 396 13.50 -0.63 0.81
N VAL A 397 12.75 -0.25 1.85
CA VAL A 397 13.24 -0.08 3.21
C VAL A 397 12.52 -1.04 4.15
N THR A 398 13.25 -1.71 5.04
CA THR A 398 12.68 -2.64 6.02
C THR A 398 11.57 -1.98 6.84
N SER A 399 10.42 -2.66 6.95
CA SER A 399 9.29 -2.24 7.79
C SER A 399 8.60 -3.44 8.45
N PRO A 400 8.37 -3.43 9.78
CA PRO A 400 8.77 -2.39 10.74
C PRO A 400 10.29 -2.37 10.98
N ALA A 401 10.80 -1.21 11.41
CA ALA A 401 12.20 -1.10 11.85
C ALA A 401 12.46 -1.97 13.09
N THR A 402 13.71 -2.42 13.25
CA THR A 402 14.12 -3.11 14.48
C THR A 402 14.50 -2.07 15.53
N VAL A 403 13.84 -2.10 16.69
CA VAL A 403 14.08 -1.15 17.80
C VAL A 403 14.72 -1.89 18.98
N LEU A 404 15.80 -1.31 19.52
CA LEU A 404 16.53 -1.80 20.69
C LEU A 404 16.76 -0.64 21.67
N THR A 405 17.08 -0.95 22.93
CA THR A 405 17.52 0.04 23.92
C THR A 405 18.86 -0.38 24.51
N GLN A 406 19.80 0.54 24.64
CA GLN A 406 21.12 0.26 25.23
C GLN A 406 21.66 1.44 26.02
N ARG A 407 22.11 1.18 27.24
CA ARG A 407 22.78 2.17 28.10
C ARG A 407 24.26 2.28 27.76
N VAL A 408 24.76 3.51 27.70
CA VAL A 408 26.18 3.87 27.65
C VAL A 408 26.56 4.46 29.00
N GLY A 409 27.71 4.08 29.56
CA GLY A 409 28.15 4.55 30.88
C GLY A 409 27.67 3.70 32.06
N PRO A 410 28.08 4.07 33.30
CA PRO A 410 27.62 3.40 34.50
C PRO A 410 26.11 3.59 34.69
N GLU A 411 25.49 2.66 35.41
CA GLU A 411 24.12 2.86 35.88
C GLU A 411 24.11 4.12 36.77
N PRO A 412 23.22 5.10 36.49
CA PRO A 412 23.09 6.26 37.36
C PRO A 412 22.72 5.80 38.78
N PRO A 413 23.02 6.62 39.82
CA PRO A 413 22.56 6.34 41.17
C PRO A 413 21.07 6.07 41.15
N ALA A 414 20.60 5.08 41.92
CA ALA A 414 19.18 4.75 41.98
C ALA A 414 18.36 6.03 42.26
N THR A 415 17.58 6.44 41.27
CA THR A 415 16.63 7.54 41.33
C THR A 415 15.22 6.96 41.25
N ALA A 416 14.24 7.70 41.77
CA ALA A 416 12.86 7.30 41.57
C ALA A 416 12.49 7.53 40.09
N PRO A 417 11.63 6.69 39.49
CA PRO A 417 11.13 6.92 38.14
C PRO A 417 10.50 8.32 38.03
N VAL A 418 10.54 8.96 36.87
CA VAL A 418 9.90 10.26 36.61
C VAL A 418 8.60 10.05 35.84
N ILE A 419 7.49 10.61 36.33
CA ILE A 419 6.18 10.53 35.67
C ILE A 419 5.88 11.88 35.02
N GLN A 420 5.48 11.88 33.75
CA GLN A 420 5.16 13.08 32.96
C GLN A 420 3.86 12.91 32.17
N SER A 421 3.30 14.03 31.72
CA SER A 421 2.16 14.08 30.79
C SER A 421 0.96 13.23 31.21
N VAL A 422 0.63 13.24 32.51
CA VAL A 422 -0.49 12.45 33.04
C VAL A 422 -1.82 13.10 32.66
N ASN A 423 -2.63 12.36 31.91
CA ASN A 423 -3.94 12.80 31.44
C ASN A 423 -5.01 11.79 31.85
N ALA A 424 -6.26 12.24 31.99
CA ALA A 424 -7.42 11.38 32.21
C ALA A 424 -8.49 11.64 31.15
N THR A 425 -9.03 10.57 30.59
CA THR A 425 -10.17 10.62 29.66
C THR A 425 -11.34 9.86 30.26
N LEU A 426 -12.56 10.37 30.07
CA LEU A 426 -13.76 9.84 30.71
C LEU A 426 -14.70 9.18 29.69
N ASN A 427 -15.30 8.07 30.10
CA ASN A 427 -16.41 7.43 29.41
C ASN A 427 -17.43 6.95 30.45
N GLY A 428 -18.43 7.78 30.73
CA GLY A 428 -19.39 7.54 31.83
C GLY A 428 -18.68 7.52 33.20
N GLN A 429 -18.84 6.42 33.95
CA GLN A 429 -18.14 6.20 35.24
C GLN A 429 -16.79 5.48 35.09
N CYS A 430 -16.24 5.42 33.87
CA CYS A 430 -14.91 4.91 33.59
C CYS A 430 -13.95 6.05 33.30
N ALA A 431 -12.74 5.95 33.86
CA ALA A 431 -11.64 6.86 33.59
C ALA A 431 -10.42 6.08 33.09
N THR A 432 -9.87 6.52 31.96
CA THR A 432 -8.63 5.99 31.39
C THR A 432 -7.54 7.03 31.58
N VAL A 433 -6.53 6.65 32.38
CA VAL A 433 -5.38 7.48 32.72
C VAL A 433 -4.20 7.06 31.88
N THR A 434 -3.61 8.02 31.18
CA THR A 434 -2.44 7.82 30.31
C THR A 434 -1.33 8.79 30.69
N GLY A 435 -0.10 8.47 30.28
CA GLY A 435 1.05 9.37 30.43
C GLY A 435 2.34 8.67 30.05
N THR A 436 3.46 9.31 30.39
CA THR A 436 4.79 8.74 30.20
C THR A 436 5.47 8.50 31.55
N VAL A 437 6.23 7.41 31.62
CA VAL A 437 7.11 7.09 32.74
C VAL A 437 8.52 6.90 32.20
N TYR A 438 9.46 7.52 32.87
CA TYR A 438 10.89 7.39 32.59
C TYR A 438 11.60 6.90 33.85
N ASP A 439 12.66 6.14 33.68
CA ASP A 439 13.43 5.60 34.80
C ASP A 439 14.90 5.58 34.41
N ASP A 440 15.68 6.49 35.01
CA ASP A 440 17.05 6.80 34.60
C ASP A 440 17.93 5.56 34.51
N ASN A 441 17.76 4.59 35.42
CA ASN A 441 18.53 3.35 35.51
C ASN A 441 17.84 2.14 34.86
N ASN A 442 16.65 2.31 34.29
CA ASN A 442 15.90 1.31 33.52
C ASN A 442 15.64 0.01 34.31
N ASN A 443 15.32 0.15 35.58
CA ASN A 443 14.96 -0.93 36.48
C ASN A 443 13.50 -0.77 36.98
N LEU A 444 12.67 -0.02 36.26
CA LEU A 444 11.24 0.17 36.49
C LEU A 444 10.55 -1.18 36.73
N SER A 445 9.97 -1.33 37.91
CA SER A 445 9.34 -2.56 38.37
C SER A 445 7.85 -2.57 38.10
N SER A 446 7.18 -1.43 38.31
CA SER A 446 5.73 -1.33 38.15
C SER A 446 5.26 0.11 37.95
N VAL A 447 4.19 0.26 37.18
CA VAL A 447 3.34 1.47 37.19
C VAL A 447 1.94 1.05 37.58
N SER A 448 1.40 1.71 38.59
CA SER A 448 0.04 1.51 39.06
C SER A 448 -0.71 2.83 39.10
N VAL A 449 -2.01 2.80 38.85
CA VAL A 449 -2.88 3.97 38.95
C VAL A 449 -3.94 3.66 40.00
N SER A 450 -3.93 4.44 41.08
CA SER A 450 -4.87 4.31 42.19
C SER A 450 -6.02 5.29 42.00
N PHE A 451 -7.24 4.75 42.01
CA PHE A 451 -8.50 5.46 41.97
C PHE A 451 -9.21 5.34 43.33
N SER A 452 -10.31 6.09 43.51
CA SER A 452 -11.12 6.07 44.73
C SER A 452 -11.71 4.69 45.07
N ASN A 453 -11.91 3.82 44.08
CA ASN A 453 -12.54 2.50 44.23
C ASN A 453 -11.58 1.31 43.98
N GLY A 454 -10.28 1.55 43.76
CA GLY A 454 -9.30 0.48 43.54
C GLY A 454 -8.03 0.96 42.82
N THR A 455 -7.04 0.07 42.76
CA THR A 455 -5.76 0.32 42.07
C THR A 455 -5.61 -0.62 40.89
N GLN A 456 -5.24 -0.08 39.73
CA GLN A 456 -5.03 -0.84 38.51
C GLN A 456 -3.56 -0.81 38.10
N MET A 457 -3.02 -1.96 37.67
CA MET A 457 -1.70 -2.01 37.04
C MET A 457 -1.80 -1.46 35.61
N ALA A 458 -0.89 -0.55 35.26
CA ALA A 458 -0.87 0.06 33.95
C ALA A 458 -0.24 -0.89 32.91
N THR A 459 -0.74 -0.81 31.68
CA THR A 459 -0.12 -1.43 30.51
C THR A 459 0.97 -0.50 29.98
N LEU A 460 2.16 -1.04 29.70
CA LEU A 460 3.30 -0.29 29.18
C LEU A 460 3.55 -0.59 27.71
N THR A 461 3.80 0.44 26.90
CA THR A 461 4.23 0.34 25.50
C THR A 461 5.32 1.37 25.26
N GLY A 462 6.59 0.92 25.29
CA GLY A 462 7.72 1.84 25.46
C GLY A 462 7.60 2.58 26.79
N ASN A 463 7.65 3.92 26.75
CA ASN A 463 7.53 4.79 27.93
C ASN A 463 6.09 5.17 28.26
N GLN A 464 5.14 4.83 27.38
CA GLN A 464 3.75 5.18 27.59
C GLN A 464 3.09 4.17 28.51
N PHE A 465 2.34 4.67 29.49
CA PHE A 465 1.48 3.86 30.35
C PHE A 465 0.01 4.19 30.11
N SER A 466 -0.85 3.18 30.29
CA SER A 466 -2.31 3.33 30.26
C SER A 466 -2.98 2.42 31.28
N ALA A 467 -3.92 2.96 32.06
CA ALA A 467 -4.75 2.20 32.99
C ALA A 467 -6.19 2.73 32.99
N GLU A 468 -7.17 1.84 32.89
CA GLU A 468 -8.60 2.17 32.97
C GLU A 468 -9.20 1.63 34.27
N GLN A 469 -10.10 2.41 34.87
CA GLN A 469 -10.94 1.97 35.99
C GLN A 469 -12.38 2.47 35.84
N CYS A 470 -13.33 1.59 36.13
CA CYS A 470 -14.77 1.84 36.01
C CYS A 470 -15.51 1.85 37.35
N ASN A 471 -16.78 2.25 37.33
CA ASN A 471 -17.66 2.37 38.52
C ASN A 471 -17.13 3.39 39.55
N LEU A 472 -16.55 4.48 39.07
CA LEU A 472 -16.08 5.57 39.91
C LEU A 472 -17.28 6.36 40.47
N PRO A 473 -17.23 6.79 41.74
CA PRO A 473 -18.29 7.59 42.34
C PRO A 473 -18.44 8.92 41.61
N GLY A 474 -19.66 9.43 41.53
CA GLY A 474 -19.93 10.75 40.94
C GLY A 474 -19.29 11.89 41.74
N GLY A 475 -18.92 12.95 41.05
CA GLY A 475 -18.23 14.12 41.58
C GLY A 475 -16.72 14.12 41.31
N GLN A 476 -16.01 14.98 42.02
CA GLN A 476 -14.56 15.11 41.88
C GLN A 476 -13.85 13.82 42.30
N ASN A 477 -13.03 13.28 41.40
CA ASN A 477 -12.16 12.14 41.61
C ASN A 477 -10.71 12.55 41.34
N THR A 478 -9.79 11.81 41.95
CA THR A 478 -8.36 11.93 41.68
C THR A 478 -7.82 10.54 41.42
N ALA A 479 -7.05 10.40 40.35
CA ALA A 479 -6.23 9.22 40.11
C ALA A 479 -4.77 9.54 40.41
N THR A 480 -4.13 8.70 41.23
CA THR A 480 -2.72 8.82 41.58
C THR A 480 -1.93 7.73 40.88
N VAL A 481 -1.09 8.13 39.95
CA VAL A 481 -0.11 7.27 39.29
C VAL A 481 1.08 7.10 40.24
N THR A 482 1.48 5.86 40.47
CA THR A 482 2.69 5.50 41.22
C THR A 482 3.57 4.63 40.34
N ALA A 483 4.77 5.12 40.03
CA ALA A 483 5.81 4.36 39.36
C ALA A 483 6.84 3.92 40.41
N THR A 484 7.18 2.64 40.44
CA THR A 484 8.13 2.07 41.40
C THR A 484 9.19 1.26 40.67
N ASP A 485 10.43 1.46 41.06
CA ASP A 485 11.60 0.76 40.51
C ASP A 485 11.89 -0.55 41.26
N SER A 486 12.86 -1.33 40.80
CA SER A 486 13.25 -2.60 41.42
C SER A 486 13.96 -2.43 42.78
N THR A 487 14.46 -1.23 43.09
CA THR A 487 15.06 -0.88 44.38
C THR A 487 14.04 -0.29 45.37
N SER A 488 12.76 -0.26 45.01
CA SER A 488 11.63 0.29 45.77
C SER A 488 11.62 1.83 45.91
N LEU A 489 12.38 2.54 45.09
CA LEU A 489 12.19 3.98 44.90
C LEU A 489 10.95 4.22 44.03
N SER A 490 10.16 5.23 44.39
CA SER A 490 8.93 5.52 43.70
C SER A 490 8.68 7.02 43.57
N SER A 491 7.94 7.38 42.52
CA SER A 491 7.38 8.70 42.33
C SER A 491 5.88 8.60 42.16
N GLN A 492 5.23 9.74 42.39
CA GLN A 492 3.79 9.87 42.21
C GLN A 492 3.47 11.12 41.41
N SER A 493 2.45 11.00 40.57
CA SER A 493 1.78 12.11 39.94
C SER A 493 0.27 11.87 40.03
N SER A 494 -0.52 12.93 40.04
CA SER A 494 -1.97 12.80 40.15
C SER A 494 -2.68 13.66 39.12
N VAL A 495 -3.79 13.15 38.62
CA VAL A 495 -4.71 13.88 37.75
C VAL A 495 -6.08 13.87 38.40
N SER A 496 -6.70 15.05 38.47
CA SER A 496 -8.07 15.21 38.97
C SER A 496 -9.03 15.31 37.80
N PHE A 497 -10.19 14.69 37.94
CA PHE A 497 -11.24 14.70 36.94
C PHE A 497 -12.60 14.54 37.63
N THR A 498 -13.65 15.10 37.04
CA THR A 498 -15.00 15.01 37.60
C THR A 498 -15.76 13.93 36.87
N VAL A 499 -16.15 12.89 37.61
CA VAL A 499 -17.00 11.82 37.06
C VAL A 499 -18.44 12.26 37.22
N ASP A 500 -19.16 12.43 36.12
CA ASP A 500 -20.62 12.43 36.22
C ASP A 500 -21.07 11.01 36.59
N ALA A 501 -21.85 10.82 37.65
CA ALA A 501 -22.44 9.50 37.94
C ALA A 501 -23.68 9.24 37.09
N GLY A 502 -24.25 10.28 36.48
CA GLY A 502 -25.61 10.29 35.98
C GLY A 502 -26.62 10.13 37.12
N SER A 503 -27.89 10.14 36.77
CA SER A 503 -28.98 9.76 37.66
C SER A 503 -29.44 8.36 37.29
N THR A 504 -29.51 7.44 38.25
CA THR A 504 -29.99 6.08 38.01
C THR A 504 -31.34 5.87 38.68
N GLY A 505 -32.33 5.44 37.91
CA GLY A 505 -33.65 5.07 38.43
C GLY A 505 -34.52 4.42 37.36
N ASN A 506 -35.72 3.98 37.75
CA ASN A 506 -36.70 3.55 36.76
C ASN A 506 -37.31 4.76 36.03
N TYR A 507 -38.11 4.53 34.99
CA TYR A 507 -38.72 5.64 34.26
C TYR A 507 -39.55 6.59 35.16
N ASN A 508 -40.17 6.10 36.24
CA ASN A 508 -40.92 6.96 37.17
C ASN A 508 -40.00 7.91 37.94
N HIS A 509 -38.81 7.44 38.35
CA HIS A 509 -37.78 8.29 38.95
C HIS A 509 -37.37 9.41 37.99
N HIS A 510 -37.08 9.07 36.74
CA HIS A 510 -36.68 10.04 35.73
C HIS A 510 -37.79 11.02 35.35
N ILE A 511 -39.05 10.57 35.33
CA ILE A 511 -40.20 11.47 35.17
C ILE A 511 -40.33 12.42 36.36
N ASN A 512 -40.22 11.91 37.59
CA ASN A 512 -40.35 12.73 38.79
C ASN A 512 -39.20 13.73 38.95
N ALA A 513 -38.01 13.37 38.48
CA ALA A 513 -36.84 14.23 38.44
C ALA A 513 -36.85 15.22 37.25
N GLY A 514 -37.81 15.09 36.33
CA GLY A 514 -37.91 15.95 35.14
C GLY A 514 -36.90 15.63 34.04
N HIS A 515 -36.23 14.48 34.09
CA HIS A 515 -35.26 14.06 33.08
C HIS A 515 -35.95 13.61 31.78
N ILE A 516 -37.18 13.08 31.90
CA ILE A 516 -38.09 12.76 30.79
C ILE A 516 -39.51 13.17 31.19
N THR A 517 -40.45 13.26 30.24
CA THR A 517 -41.85 13.63 30.53
C THR A 517 -42.86 12.64 29.95
N TRP A 518 -44.12 12.70 30.39
CA TRP A 518 -45.23 11.96 29.79
C TRP A 518 -45.58 12.53 28.41
N GLY A 519 -44.72 12.29 27.43
CA GLY A 519 -44.85 12.77 26.05
C GLY A 519 -43.52 12.88 25.33
N ASP A 520 -42.45 13.21 26.05
CA ASP A 520 -41.09 13.38 25.53
C ASP A 520 -40.11 12.45 26.26
N GLY A 521 -39.39 11.62 25.52
CA GLY A 521 -38.50 10.56 26.05
C GLY A 521 -39.17 9.31 26.62
N TYR A 522 -40.35 9.42 27.26
CA TYR A 522 -40.99 8.28 27.96
C TYR A 522 -41.18 7.03 27.10
N SER A 523 -41.76 7.15 25.90
CA SER A 523 -42.07 5.98 25.07
C SER A 523 -40.81 5.25 24.63
N ALA A 524 -39.75 5.99 24.30
CA ALA A 524 -38.47 5.41 23.90
C ALA A 524 -37.77 4.74 25.08
N CYS A 525 -37.71 5.40 26.24
CA CYS A 525 -37.15 4.84 27.47
C CYS A 525 -37.90 3.60 27.95
N TYR A 526 -39.24 3.59 27.86
CA TYR A 526 -40.05 2.42 28.24
C TYR A 526 -39.88 1.26 27.26
N LEU A 527 -39.75 1.52 25.96
CA LEU A 527 -39.46 0.49 24.96
C LEU A 527 -38.07 -0.13 25.15
N ALA A 528 -37.08 0.68 25.51
CA ALA A 528 -35.71 0.23 25.71
C ALA A 528 -35.49 -0.51 27.04
N PHE A 529 -35.99 0.05 28.16
CA PHE A 529 -35.65 -0.41 29.50
C PHE A 529 -36.85 -0.99 30.29
N GLY A 530 -38.08 -0.82 29.81
CA GLY A 530 -39.29 -1.27 30.50
C GLY A 530 -39.44 -0.64 31.89
N THR A 531 -39.56 -1.47 32.92
CA THR A 531 -39.61 -1.03 34.33
C THR A 531 -38.26 -1.11 35.06
N SER A 532 -37.21 -1.52 34.36
CA SER A 532 -35.86 -1.62 34.93
C SER A 532 -35.30 -0.22 35.21
N ALA A 533 -34.35 -0.15 36.15
CA ALA A 533 -33.58 1.08 36.34
C ALA A 533 -32.58 1.26 35.18
N PHE A 534 -32.38 2.50 34.76
CA PHE A 534 -31.38 2.91 33.79
C PHE A 534 -30.72 4.20 34.26
N THR A 535 -29.56 4.54 33.69
CA THR A 535 -28.82 5.76 34.03
C THR A 535 -29.02 6.77 32.91
N MET A 536 -29.37 8.00 33.28
CA MET A 536 -29.40 9.15 32.37
C MET A 536 -28.34 10.16 32.77
N ARG A 537 -27.77 10.85 31.78
CA ARG A 537 -26.80 11.94 31.96
C ARG A 537 -27.25 13.16 31.22
N GLU A 538 -26.84 14.32 31.71
CA GLU A 538 -27.15 15.61 31.12
C GLU A 538 -26.09 15.97 30.06
N TYR A 539 -26.52 16.22 28.82
CA TYR A 539 -25.67 16.61 27.70
C TYR A 539 -26.05 18.01 27.23
N SER A 540 -25.06 18.80 26.78
CA SER A 540 -25.33 20.13 26.25
C SER A 540 -26.13 20.07 24.94
N ALA A 541 -27.21 20.84 24.89
CA ALA A 541 -28.02 21.07 23.70
C ALA A 541 -27.79 22.49 23.11
N GLY A 542 -26.78 23.21 23.61
CA GLY A 542 -26.45 24.59 23.24
C GLY A 542 -27.31 25.65 23.95
N ASN A 543 -26.88 26.92 23.90
CA ASN A 543 -27.56 28.08 24.49
C ASN A 543 -27.92 27.94 25.99
N ASN A 544 -27.02 27.36 26.80
CA ASN A 544 -27.25 27.04 28.22
C ASN A 544 -28.45 26.10 28.46
N GLN A 545 -28.79 25.30 27.45
CA GLN A 545 -29.78 24.24 27.57
C GLN A 545 -29.09 22.88 27.50
N CYS A 546 -29.66 21.92 28.24
CA CYS A 546 -29.19 20.56 28.29
C CYS A 546 -30.35 19.58 28.08
N GLU A 547 -29.99 18.36 27.72
CA GLU A 547 -30.90 17.25 27.52
C GLU A 547 -30.41 16.04 28.30
N TRP A 548 -31.32 15.33 28.97
CA TRP A 548 -30.96 14.09 29.65
C TRP A 548 -31.04 12.93 28.67
N ILE A 549 -29.96 12.19 28.48
CA ILE A 549 -29.90 11.04 27.56
C ILE A 549 -29.49 9.80 28.34
N ALA A 550 -30.14 8.67 28.08
CA ALA A 550 -29.81 7.40 28.72
C ALA A 550 -28.53 6.76 28.18
N ASP A 551 -27.71 6.24 29.09
CA ASP A 551 -26.48 5.52 28.77
C ASP A 551 -26.78 4.32 27.85
N GLY A 552 -26.12 4.28 26.69
CA GLY A 552 -26.24 3.19 25.71
C GLY A 552 -27.53 3.18 24.88
N GLU A 553 -28.45 4.12 25.09
CA GLU A 553 -29.68 4.24 24.30
C GLU A 553 -30.00 5.72 24.01
N PRO A 554 -29.39 6.32 22.97
CA PRO A 554 -29.55 7.73 22.65
C PRO A 554 -31.00 8.12 22.31
N SER A 555 -31.83 7.16 21.88
CA SER A 555 -33.24 7.42 21.60
C SER A 555 -34.09 7.63 22.86
N CYS A 556 -33.57 7.23 24.02
CA CYS A 556 -34.14 7.54 25.33
C CYS A 556 -33.54 8.86 25.84
N ASN A 557 -34.03 9.97 25.28
CA ASN A 557 -33.64 11.33 25.60
C ASN A 557 -34.84 12.17 26.07
N GLY A 558 -34.57 13.12 26.98
CA GLY A 558 -35.57 14.02 27.57
C GLY A 558 -35.84 15.27 26.76
N PRO A 559 -36.68 16.19 27.24
CA PRO A 559 -36.79 17.51 26.62
C PRO A 559 -35.53 18.35 26.84
N THR A 560 -35.24 19.26 25.92
CA THR A 560 -34.26 20.34 26.13
C THR A 560 -34.72 21.26 27.25
N GLN A 561 -33.91 21.41 28.30
CA GLN A 561 -34.23 22.15 29.52
C GLN A 561 -33.03 22.93 30.06
N ALA A 562 -33.26 23.79 31.05
CA ALA A 562 -32.15 24.45 31.76
C ALA A 562 -31.31 23.38 32.48
N CYS A 563 -29.99 23.44 32.33
CA CYS A 563 -29.07 22.48 32.93
C CYS A 563 -29.25 22.45 34.46
N SER A 564 -29.35 21.26 35.03
CA SER A 564 -29.79 21.00 36.40
C SER A 564 -28.74 21.35 37.48
N GLY A 565 -27.48 21.50 37.08
CA GLY A 565 -26.38 21.91 37.93
C GLY A 565 -25.79 23.24 37.48
N ALA A 566 -26.15 24.33 38.15
CA ALA A 566 -25.25 25.47 38.27
C ALA A 566 -24.13 25.12 39.26
N SER A 567 -23.26 24.18 38.90
CA SER A 567 -21.87 24.56 38.91
C SER A 567 -21.74 25.40 37.67
N ILE A 568 -21.62 26.71 37.85
CA ILE A 568 -20.72 27.37 36.94
C ILE A 568 -19.44 26.52 37.00
N GLU A 569 -19.00 25.97 35.86
CA GLU A 569 -17.61 25.52 35.86
C GLU A 569 -16.79 26.74 36.28
N ASP A 570 -15.89 26.56 37.22
CA ASP A 570 -14.93 27.55 37.72
C ASP A 570 -13.69 26.70 37.92
N ALA A 571 -13.05 26.37 36.79
CA ALA A 571 -12.05 25.33 36.71
C ALA A 571 -10.76 25.71 37.43
N ASP A 572 -10.56 27.00 37.74
CA ASP A 572 -9.42 27.50 38.49
C ASP A 572 -9.73 28.01 39.92
N GLY A 573 -11.01 28.14 40.27
CA GLY A 573 -11.49 28.47 41.60
C GLY A 573 -11.36 29.95 41.97
N ASP A 574 -11.34 30.86 41.00
CA ASP A 574 -11.12 32.29 41.22
C ASP A 574 -12.40 33.09 41.57
N GLY A 575 -13.56 32.43 41.48
CA GLY A 575 -14.86 32.99 41.79
C GLY A 575 -15.63 33.57 40.59
N ILE A 576 -15.09 33.46 39.38
CA ILE A 576 -15.75 33.71 38.10
C ILE A 576 -16.15 32.36 37.48
N ALA A 577 -17.22 32.36 36.70
CA ALA A 577 -17.70 31.16 36.02
C ALA A 577 -16.96 30.98 34.68
N ASP A 578 -16.46 29.81 34.30
CA ASP A 578 -15.81 29.48 33.01
C ASP A 578 -16.55 30.09 31.81
N SER A 579 -17.89 30.08 31.83
CA SER A 579 -18.72 30.67 30.77
C SER A 579 -18.65 32.19 30.64
N ALA A 580 -18.09 32.85 31.65
CA ALA A 580 -17.95 34.29 31.84
C ALA A 580 -16.52 34.67 32.30
N ASP A 581 -15.61 33.71 32.29
CA ASP A 581 -14.22 33.83 32.72
C ASP A 581 -13.36 33.93 31.46
N ASN A 582 -12.60 34.99 31.33
CA ASN A 582 -11.64 35.13 30.24
C ASN A 582 -10.38 34.27 30.43
N CYS A 583 -10.22 33.62 31.59
CA CYS A 583 -9.23 32.59 31.86
C CYS A 583 -9.78 31.38 32.62
N PRO A 584 -10.63 30.54 32.00
CA PRO A 584 -11.33 29.43 32.69
C PRO A 584 -10.44 28.42 33.45
N ASN A 585 -9.13 28.43 33.23
CA ASN A 585 -8.17 27.53 33.87
C ASN A 585 -7.02 28.26 34.59
N ALA A 586 -7.06 29.59 34.74
CA ALA A 586 -6.00 30.37 35.39
C ALA A 586 -6.55 31.59 36.16
N ALA A 587 -6.58 31.44 37.49
CA ALA A 587 -7.30 32.36 38.37
C ALA A 587 -6.95 33.85 38.18
N ASN A 588 -7.95 34.67 37.81
CA ASN A 588 -7.86 36.10 37.59
C ASN A 588 -9.18 36.83 37.92
N THR A 589 -9.46 37.01 39.21
CA THR A 589 -10.72 37.60 39.70
C THR A 589 -10.97 39.04 39.20
N ASP A 590 -9.96 39.72 38.65
CA ASP A 590 -10.09 41.07 38.07
C ASP A 590 -10.47 41.08 36.57
N GLN A 591 -10.43 39.92 35.91
CA GLN A 591 -10.81 39.72 34.50
C GLN A 591 -10.11 40.72 33.56
N ALA A 592 -8.86 41.05 33.86
CA ALA A 592 -8.08 41.99 33.05
C ALA A 592 -7.77 41.39 31.66
N ASP A 593 -8.02 42.18 30.62
CA ASP A 593 -7.84 41.87 29.19
C ASP A 593 -7.40 43.18 28.52
N ASN A 594 -6.09 43.39 28.37
CA ASN A 594 -5.55 44.69 27.94
C ASN A 594 -5.67 44.92 26.43
N ASP A 595 -5.67 43.87 25.62
CA ASP A 595 -5.71 43.95 24.16
C ASP A 595 -7.11 43.69 23.57
N GLY A 596 -8.04 43.17 24.37
CA GLY A 596 -9.47 43.07 24.10
C GLY A 596 -9.83 41.89 23.22
N ASP A 597 -9.02 40.84 23.19
CA ASP A 597 -9.23 39.65 22.36
C ASP A 597 -10.19 38.62 23.02
N GLY A 598 -10.54 38.84 24.29
CA GLY A 598 -11.43 37.98 25.06
C GLY A 598 -10.73 36.88 25.86
N ILE A 599 -9.40 36.82 25.84
CA ILE A 599 -8.55 35.98 26.68
C ILE A 599 -7.95 36.86 27.79
N GLY A 600 -7.99 36.42 29.04
CA GLY A 600 -7.50 37.24 30.14
C GLY A 600 -5.97 37.27 30.24
N ASN A 601 -5.42 38.36 30.75
CA ASN A 601 -3.97 38.57 30.91
C ASN A 601 -3.24 37.44 31.68
N ALA A 602 -3.96 36.66 32.49
CA ALA A 602 -3.41 35.57 33.30
C ALA A 602 -3.20 34.26 32.52
N CYS A 603 -3.96 34.05 31.44
CA CYS A 603 -3.92 32.86 30.58
C CYS A 603 -3.58 33.19 29.13
N ASP A 604 -3.50 34.48 28.80
CA ASP A 604 -3.01 34.96 27.53
C ASP A 604 -1.47 34.95 27.50
N SER A 605 -0.92 34.32 26.45
CA SER A 605 0.52 34.32 26.19
C SER A 605 1.02 35.66 25.62
N THR A 606 0.09 36.51 25.18
CA THR A 606 0.33 37.82 24.57
C THR A 606 -0.53 38.93 25.21
N PRO A 607 -0.48 39.15 26.55
CA PRO A 607 -1.44 39.99 27.29
C PRO A 607 -1.54 41.47 26.89
N ASP A 608 -0.79 41.91 25.88
CA ASP A 608 -0.78 43.27 25.34
C ASP A 608 -0.88 43.27 23.79
N GLY A 609 -1.34 42.16 23.17
CA GLY A 609 -1.46 41.95 21.72
C GLY A 609 -0.49 40.91 21.14
N ASP A 610 -0.96 40.14 20.14
CA ASP A 610 -0.16 39.18 19.37
C ASP A 610 1.06 39.86 18.72
N PRO A 611 2.29 39.41 19.03
CA PRO A 611 3.51 39.90 18.43
C PRO A 611 3.81 39.28 17.07
N THR A 612 2.92 38.47 16.44
CA THR A 612 3.14 37.99 15.06
C THR A 612 2.95 39.16 14.09
N PRO A 613 4.03 39.79 13.61
CA PRO A 613 3.89 40.89 12.69
C PRO A 613 3.44 40.28 11.36
N ASP A 614 2.41 40.86 10.77
CA ASP A 614 2.07 40.69 9.36
C ASP A 614 2.38 42.06 8.74
N ALA A 615 3.63 42.22 8.30
CA ALA A 615 4.20 43.52 7.96
C ALA A 615 3.60 44.09 6.68
N ASP A 616 2.97 43.28 5.84
CA ASP A 616 2.39 43.70 4.57
C ASP A 616 0.86 43.58 4.48
N GLY A 617 0.23 42.93 5.46
CA GLY A 617 -1.21 42.89 5.68
C GLY A 617 -1.95 41.95 4.75
N ASP A 618 -1.30 40.90 4.26
CA ASP A 618 -1.89 39.95 3.33
C ASP A 618 -2.64 38.78 4.00
N GLY A 619 -2.55 38.68 5.33
CA GLY A 619 -3.21 37.66 6.13
C GLY A 619 -2.34 36.42 6.41
N VAL A 620 -1.05 36.46 6.07
CA VAL A 620 -0.03 35.46 6.42
C VAL A 620 0.99 36.12 7.38
N ALA A 621 1.30 35.48 8.50
CA ALA A 621 2.24 36.05 9.46
C ALA A 621 3.69 36.01 8.93
N ASP A 622 4.51 37.03 9.21
CA ASP A 622 5.91 37.18 8.75
C ASP A 622 6.77 35.92 8.99
N ALA A 623 6.45 35.12 10.02
CA ALA A 623 7.17 33.92 10.38
C ALA A 623 6.95 32.74 9.41
N VAL A 624 5.86 32.76 8.64
CA VAL A 624 5.46 31.73 7.69
C VAL A 624 5.16 32.29 6.29
N ASP A 625 5.31 33.60 6.12
CA ASP A 625 5.16 34.31 4.87
C ASP A 625 6.44 34.18 4.03
N ASN A 626 6.32 33.67 2.80
CA ASN A 626 7.43 33.59 1.86
C ASN A 626 7.75 34.94 1.19
N CYS A 627 6.95 35.99 1.42
CA CYS A 627 7.27 37.38 1.09
C CYS A 627 6.86 38.38 2.20
N PRO A 628 7.55 38.41 3.37
CA PRO A 628 7.18 39.21 4.57
C PRO A 628 7.10 40.74 4.42
N ALA A 629 7.20 41.28 3.22
CA ALA A 629 7.11 42.70 2.94
C ALA A 629 6.37 43.00 1.62
N THR A 630 5.80 41.99 0.95
CA THR A 630 5.12 42.12 -0.34
C THR A 630 3.90 41.18 -0.40
N PRO A 631 2.67 41.71 -0.36
CA PRO A 631 1.47 40.90 -0.17
C PRO A 631 1.30 39.79 -1.21
N ASN A 632 1.20 38.54 -0.75
CA ASN A 632 0.89 37.34 -1.52
C ASN A 632 0.20 36.25 -0.68
N ALA A 633 -1.07 36.48 -0.34
CA ALA A 633 -1.89 35.55 0.44
C ALA A 633 -2.00 34.12 -0.12
N ASP A 634 -1.64 33.89 -1.38
CA ASP A 634 -1.60 32.56 -2.01
C ASP A 634 -0.28 31.80 -1.80
N GLN A 635 0.75 32.48 -1.28
CA GLN A 635 2.07 31.95 -0.94
C GLN A 635 2.72 31.19 -2.11
N ALA A 636 2.48 31.64 -3.35
CA ALA A 636 2.99 30.96 -4.53
C ALA A 636 4.52 31.02 -4.61
N ASP A 637 5.16 29.85 -4.69
CA ASP A 637 6.61 29.63 -4.80
C ASP A 637 6.83 28.50 -5.82
N ASN A 638 7.20 28.87 -7.06
CA ASN A 638 7.25 27.90 -8.16
C ASN A 638 8.52 27.04 -8.16
N ASP A 639 9.63 27.55 -7.62
CA ASP A 639 10.91 26.85 -7.62
C ASP A 639 11.25 26.19 -6.27
N GLY A 640 10.46 26.50 -5.24
CA GLY A 640 10.48 25.85 -3.94
C GLY A 640 11.65 26.31 -3.07
N ASP A 641 12.21 27.49 -3.34
CA ASP A 641 13.37 28.01 -2.60
C ASP A 641 12.99 28.73 -1.28
N GLY A 642 11.69 28.89 -1.03
CA GLY A 642 11.14 29.53 0.17
C GLY A 642 10.96 31.04 0.04
N ILE A 643 11.24 31.63 -1.12
CA ILE A 643 10.97 33.03 -1.45
C ILE A 643 9.78 33.07 -2.42
N GLY A 644 8.72 33.80 -2.07
CA GLY A 644 7.52 33.83 -2.90
C GLY A 644 7.76 34.50 -4.25
N ASN A 645 7.02 34.06 -5.27
CA ASN A 645 7.14 34.50 -6.66
C ASN A 645 7.11 36.03 -6.84
N VAL A 646 6.44 36.76 -5.94
CA VAL A 646 6.28 38.22 -6.00
C VAL A 646 7.49 38.98 -5.44
N CYS A 647 8.28 38.36 -4.57
CA CYS A 647 9.47 38.95 -3.95
C CYS A 647 10.78 38.23 -4.35
N ASP A 648 10.68 37.17 -5.15
CA ASP A 648 11.82 36.50 -5.76
C ASP A 648 12.29 37.18 -7.06
N SER A 649 13.61 37.31 -7.19
CA SER A 649 14.28 37.80 -8.40
C SER A 649 14.44 36.72 -9.48
N THR A 650 14.29 35.44 -9.12
CA THR A 650 14.33 34.29 -10.01
C THR A 650 13.11 33.37 -9.82
N PRO A 651 11.84 33.82 -10.00
CA PRO A 651 10.63 33.07 -9.60
C PRO A 651 10.40 31.71 -10.26
N ASP A 652 11.29 31.26 -11.14
CA ASP A 652 11.27 29.96 -11.80
C ASP A 652 12.63 29.22 -11.62
N GLY A 653 13.44 29.61 -10.63
CA GLY A 653 14.77 29.08 -10.35
C GLY A 653 15.93 29.85 -11.00
N GLU A 654 17.07 29.85 -10.31
CA GLU A 654 18.36 30.20 -10.92
C GLU A 654 18.72 29.12 -11.96
N TYR A 655 18.97 29.53 -13.22
CA TYR A 655 19.18 28.60 -14.33
C TYR A 655 20.39 27.68 -14.07
N GLN A 656 20.11 26.43 -13.71
CA GLN A 656 21.15 25.43 -13.46
C GLN A 656 21.90 25.11 -14.74
N CYS A 657 23.20 25.42 -14.74
CA CYS A 657 24.02 25.18 -15.90
C CYS A 657 24.10 23.67 -16.20
N THR A 658 23.83 23.29 -17.44
CA THR A 658 23.96 21.90 -17.89
C THR A 658 25.08 21.77 -18.92
N GLN A 659 25.92 20.75 -18.79
CA GLN A 659 27.00 20.49 -19.74
C GLN A 659 26.74 19.22 -20.55
N THR A 660 27.00 19.29 -21.85
CA THR A 660 26.86 18.15 -22.75
C THR A 660 28.12 18.01 -23.59
N THR A 661 28.71 16.82 -23.58
CA THR A 661 29.81 16.46 -24.50
C THR A 661 29.25 15.58 -25.62
N ALA A 662 29.28 16.06 -26.85
CA ALA A 662 28.84 15.29 -28.01
C ALA A 662 29.64 15.66 -29.27
N SER A 663 29.41 14.93 -30.37
CA SER A 663 29.99 15.32 -31.66
C SER A 663 29.46 16.69 -32.10
N ASN A 664 30.28 17.44 -32.83
CA ASN A 664 29.90 18.75 -33.38
C ASN A 664 28.66 18.62 -34.30
N TYR A 665 28.49 17.47 -34.97
CA TYR A 665 27.26 17.15 -35.71
C TYR A 665 26.03 17.10 -34.78
N SER A 666 26.13 16.33 -33.69
CA SER A 666 25.05 16.15 -32.71
C SER A 666 24.67 17.44 -31.99
N HIS A 667 25.63 18.33 -31.72
CA HIS A 667 25.34 19.64 -31.11
C HIS A 667 24.47 20.53 -31.99
N VAL A 668 24.71 20.54 -33.31
CA VAL A 668 23.90 21.33 -34.25
C VAL A 668 22.51 20.73 -34.40
N GLN A 669 22.39 19.41 -34.51
CA GLN A 669 21.08 18.73 -34.60
C GLN A 669 20.22 18.97 -33.34
N ALA A 670 20.86 19.00 -32.17
CA ALA A 670 20.20 19.29 -30.92
C ALA A 670 20.01 20.80 -30.63
N GLY A 671 20.30 21.66 -31.61
CA GLY A 671 20.11 23.11 -31.48
C GLY A 671 21.04 23.79 -30.48
N ARG A 672 22.14 23.15 -30.06
CA ARG A 672 23.18 23.69 -29.16
C ARG A 672 24.30 24.43 -29.90
N ALA A 673 24.42 24.24 -31.21
CA ALA A 673 25.42 24.88 -32.07
C ALA A 673 24.84 25.27 -33.44
N THR A 674 25.53 26.14 -34.16
CA THR A 674 25.23 26.56 -35.54
C THR A 674 26.38 26.19 -36.48
N THR A 675 26.15 26.16 -37.79
CA THR A 675 27.18 25.81 -38.78
C THR A 675 27.42 26.93 -39.78
N SER A 676 28.68 27.08 -40.18
CA SER A 676 29.08 27.96 -41.28
C SER A 676 30.40 27.48 -41.88
N GLY A 677 30.46 27.39 -43.21
CA GLY A 677 31.70 27.04 -43.94
C GLY A 677 32.31 25.67 -43.60
N GLY A 678 31.51 24.69 -43.13
CA GLY A 678 31.99 23.36 -42.73
C GLY A 678 32.45 23.25 -41.27
N TYR A 679 32.30 24.31 -40.49
CA TYR A 679 32.66 24.38 -39.07
C TYR A 679 31.43 24.59 -38.18
N ALA A 680 31.52 24.17 -36.92
CA ALA A 680 30.49 24.34 -35.91
C ALA A 680 30.87 25.44 -34.91
N TYR A 681 29.85 26.19 -34.46
CA TYR A 681 29.99 27.28 -33.50
C TYR A 681 28.94 27.16 -32.40
N ALA A 682 29.32 27.33 -31.14
CA ALA A 682 28.39 27.24 -30.00
C ALA A 682 27.28 28.30 -30.13
N LYS A 683 26.02 27.90 -29.98
CA LYS A 683 24.87 28.81 -30.07
C LYS A 683 24.81 29.66 -28.80
N GLY A 684 24.83 30.98 -28.91
CA GLY A 684 24.97 31.87 -27.76
C GLY A 684 26.33 32.55 -27.78
N SER A 685 27.38 31.86 -27.31
CA SER A 685 28.74 32.43 -27.25
C SER A 685 29.42 32.65 -28.60
N GLY A 686 29.01 31.94 -29.65
CA GLY A 686 29.67 31.97 -30.95
C GLY A 686 31.07 31.33 -30.98
N GLY A 687 31.47 30.61 -29.91
CA GLY A 687 32.78 29.97 -29.83
C GLY A 687 33.00 28.94 -30.94
N TYR A 688 34.20 28.90 -31.51
CA TYR A 688 34.57 27.96 -32.57
C TYR A 688 34.83 26.56 -32.03
N MET A 689 34.07 25.57 -32.48
CA MET A 689 34.10 24.17 -32.00
C MET A 689 34.91 23.23 -32.91
N GLY A 690 35.38 23.71 -34.06
CA GLY A 690 36.06 22.88 -35.07
C GLY A 690 35.13 22.34 -36.15
N LEU A 691 35.52 21.25 -36.81
CA LEU A 691 34.82 20.72 -37.99
C LEU A 691 33.41 20.22 -37.64
N TYR A 692 32.43 20.52 -38.49
CA TYR A 692 31.07 19.98 -38.38
C TYR A 692 31.02 18.53 -38.88
N ASN A 693 31.33 17.59 -38.00
CA ASN A 693 31.26 16.16 -38.29
C ASN A 693 30.99 15.33 -37.02
N THR A 694 30.93 14.02 -37.17
CA THR A 694 30.70 13.06 -36.09
C THR A 694 31.97 12.65 -35.33
N TYR A 695 33.15 13.03 -35.82
CA TYR A 695 34.46 12.63 -35.26
C TYR A 695 35.01 13.62 -34.24
N TYR A 696 34.75 14.91 -34.40
CA TYR A 696 35.17 15.95 -33.46
C TYR A 696 34.05 16.18 -32.44
N SER A 697 34.39 16.04 -31.16
CA SER A 697 33.50 16.34 -30.04
C SER A 697 33.95 17.58 -29.29
N SER A 698 32.97 18.29 -28.75
CA SER A 698 33.16 19.44 -27.87
C SER A 698 32.26 19.30 -26.66
N THR A 699 32.66 19.88 -25.53
CA THR A 699 31.76 20.07 -24.38
C THR A 699 31.14 21.45 -24.49
N LEU A 700 29.81 21.53 -24.43
CA LEU A 700 29.08 22.79 -24.33
C LEU A 700 28.35 22.86 -23.00
N ALA A 701 28.55 23.95 -22.27
CA ALA A 701 27.80 24.31 -21.09
C ALA A 701 26.70 25.30 -21.47
N GLN A 702 25.46 24.98 -21.12
CA GLN A 702 24.32 25.88 -21.24
C GLN A 702 24.25 26.71 -19.98
N THR A 703 24.54 28.01 -20.07
CA THR A 703 24.59 28.91 -18.91
C THR A 703 23.36 29.81 -18.79
N ALA A 704 22.46 29.76 -19.77
CA ALA A 704 21.13 30.35 -19.74
C ALA A 704 20.24 29.63 -20.77
N PRO A 705 18.90 29.81 -20.74
CA PRO A 705 18.02 29.24 -21.76
C PRO A 705 18.50 29.58 -23.18
N ASN A 706 18.85 28.57 -23.97
CA ASN A 706 19.41 28.68 -25.33
C ASN A 706 20.77 29.38 -25.47
N TYR A 707 21.53 29.56 -24.39
CA TYR A 707 22.87 30.17 -24.42
C TYR A 707 23.95 29.16 -24.02
N PHE A 708 24.81 28.78 -24.98
CA PHE A 708 25.85 27.78 -24.81
C PHE A 708 27.25 28.38 -24.95
N ILE A 709 28.14 28.02 -24.02
CA ILE A 709 29.57 28.33 -24.04
C ILE A 709 30.38 27.04 -24.29
N ILE A 710 31.58 27.16 -24.86
CA ILE A 710 32.50 26.02 -24.97
C ILE A 710 33.16 25.78 -23.61
N GLY A 711 33.09 24.54 -23.12
CA GLY A 711 33.67 24.13 -21.85
C GLY A 711 32.63 23.60 -20.88
N ASN A 712 33.04 23.52 -19.62
CA ASN A 712 32.20 23.06 -18.53
C ASN A 712 31.41 24.22 -17.94
N CYS A 713 30.41 23.88 -17.12
CA CYS A 713 29.68 24.89 -16.34
C CYS A 713 30.66 25.67 -15.45
N PRO A 714 30.48 27.00 -15.34
CA PRO A 714 31.34 27.87 -14.53
C PRO A 714 31.31 27.53 -13.04
#